data_AF-Q5B7G7-F1
#
_entry.id   AF-Q5B7G7-F1
#
_cell.length_a   1.000
_cell.length_b   1.000
_cell.length_c   1.000
_cell.angle_alpha   90.00
_cell.angle_beta   90.00
_cell.angle_gamma   90.00
#
_symmetry.space_group_name_H-M   'P 1'
#
loop_
_entity.id
_entity.type
_entity.pdbx_description
1 polymer ?
#
loop_
_entity_poly.entity_id
_entity_poly.type
_entity_poly.pdbx_seq_one_letter_code
_entity_poly.pdbx_strand_id
1 'polypeptide(L)'
;MFSFLDMFGGPPLEPSNPEPKSALQVSCEFGDLDAVRAAASTADKDDLNAALCRACRKGHIAIILELLEIPGVDVNATFQGDTALFLATLNGEPDVIQLLLEKGADPAIKSRNNPVADCQPDSTPLFALMKQARKPDEDDTDHIERLKCCACLLLEAGCDINAANQQGWTVLHFCSRDSLRLAGFLVDQGADPNAQAHDGSTPMHLFWGLPKQPDTLNALIGHGARLDIVRPSDGMTPLHLYAKHNMLGDLSLLRPYVSDWGLTDSNGNTLLHAAVQSLRAKETTQELLNLGLDPNHRNNDGCTPLHLLDMPADCLRDVLDVLCAAGADLEAKDYKGRTPLARVMSPQPRYNYAEVLATYIAQGANLNTQDYNGNGVLHYTVRPYTFSFDHFQTLLSLGADPGLANYKGDTILHHLAANLATFSDGKAVLAILDLLNRGMSPTLRNHKGRTPLHLLCGQVSQHYFMPSTVSQSSAIDVLLDAGLELGINSVDNDGAAPIHFAATVSEALVANLISRGAVPTSTTKEGLNLLHIASIARQGNTVGLLLEHYTWTGQIALVNARCKIGRAPLHDACRSGRLETVAMLLQAGADVNAEDAKQKRVLDACAEFTAEEKLWELTEDSMNLFHTLQTGGVLRELETRPHQPSTSKTRKRRVGLNEVRSEHDTVSIGPIVRLLAAHGAKLDPERRFSNNIMSAAVWSESAEMAVELERLAEQGVWDLHHRKSIEFKYLTMKWKEVPALLDEELRSSGYILHYDLVKLILRGLHEEVAQALERNRDHVRDTDQKELSELLVLLARHGYHDLFARIGSLMSEQGWINGGERTLGGRLIPYLFAAAQRELPNLDVIKVIVEKFHADVNLLFTNGLQMEPEVHFSSKVDADRQFKPADTILHYLAQGGHWWHQGAIKYLLEHGADPNARNKQGKTPLCLAVTLGDLGGYGQLEIARILLEGGADPNIPAYCGWRPLSMAAHDTQLVKLLLEHGARPSPNHPMELFSALDFLNPAVLDAFLDTGIDVNATVLSNTQPHWHTHRLQKLSHRPNYVLHPLHYMAMDVWNDIHARSKAIVMIQHLLRRGADPFLICDRQSPIVHLVFSSGGIIQPFLDMETLDLERRDGLGRTLLLAAASCDTGTNSYAYSPALFQRTGKRINPAPYLEGDPTRAMTLYEKGADLTATDACGNNVLHLLVQHEDQPNTRGRAVNPSKNYWVIEHQRTIRLFLEKEPQLATQRNNTGYTPWDIANNKLHAWALDVLPASEAVETGSQS
;
A
#
# COMPACT_ATOMS: atom_id res chain seq x y z
N MET A 1 -21.44 1.17 -23.60
CA MET A 1 -20.82 1.44 -22.28
C MET A 1 -21.83 2.29 -21.50
N PHE A 2 -22.80 1.63 -20.90
CA PHE A 2 -23.82 2.24 -20.03
C PHE A 2 -23.55 1.72 -18.62
N SER A 3 -22.95 2.55 -17.76
CA SER A 3 -23.03 2.43 -16.29
C SER A 3 -22.35 3.64 -15.64
N PHE A 4 -23.14 4.67 -15.35
CA PHE A 4 -22.80 5.68 -14.34
C PHE A 4 -24.07 5.91 -13.52
N LEU A 5 -24.45 4.89 -12.74
CA LEU A 5 -25.63 4.97 -11.87
C LEU A 5 -25.45 4.28 -10.49
N ASP A 6 -24.23 3.88 -10.11
CA ASP A 6 -23.99 3.22 -8.82
C ASP A 6 -23.05 4.02 -7.90
N MET A 7 -23.44 5.25 -7.51
CA MET A 7 -22.68 6.00 -6.49
C MET A 7 -23.49 6.87 -5.52
N PHE A 8 -24.78 6.58 -5.32
CA PHE A 8 -25.53 7.14 -4.17
C PHE A 8 -26.43 6.06 -3.56
N GLY A 9 -25.86 5.23 -2.68
CA GLY A 9 -26.63 4.35 -1.82
C GLY A 9 -27.34 5.14 -0.74
N GLY A 10 -28.59 5.51 -0.98
CA GLY A 10 -29.54 5.88 0.08
C GLY A 10 -30.00 4.62 0.85
N PRO A 11 -30.45 4.76 2.12
CA PRO A 11 -30.98 3.63 2.87
C PRO A 11 -32.25 3.08 2.20
N PRO A 12 -32.57 1.77 2.37
CA PRO A 12 -33.80 1.21 1.82
C PRO A 12 -35.00 1.90 2.46
N LEU A 13 -35.83 2.55 1.63
CA LEU A 13 -37.11 3.10 2.04
C LEU A 13 -38.04 1.94 2.41
N GLU A 14 -38.54 1.96 3.65
CA GLU A 14 -39.64 1.09 4.06
C GLU A 14 -40.86 1.35 3.16
N PRO A 15 -41.62 0.31 2.74
CA PRO A 15 -42.86 0.51 2.00
C PRO A 15 -43.84 1.24 2.92
N SER A 16 -44.16 2.50 2.61
CA SER A 16 -45.27 3.21 3.22
C SER A 16 -46.54 2.37 3.08
N ASN A 17 -47.11 1.95 4.21
CA ASN A 17 -48.38 1.21 4.27
C ASN A 17 -49.42 1.88 3.35
N PRO A 18 -50.02 1.18 2.36
CA PRO A 18 -51.13 1.74 1.62
C PRO A 18 -52.33 1.87 2.55
N GLU A 19 -52.92 3.05 2.63
CA GLU A 19 -54.20 3.25 3.31
C GLU A 19 -55.26 2.26 2.80
N PRO A 20 -56.20 1.79 3.65
CA PRO A 20 -57.25 0.88 3.24
C PRO A 20 -58.14 1.54 2.19
N LYS A 21 -58.15 0.98 0.97
CA LYS A 21 -58.98 1.45 -0.14
C LYS A 21 -60.47 1.26 0.18
N SER A 22 -61.29 2.29 -0.04
CA SER A 22 -62.75 2.15 0.09
C SER A 22 -63.35 1.32 -1.04
N ALA A 23 -64.53 0.74 -0.82
CA ALA A 23 -65.25 -0.03 -1.83
C ALA A 23 -65.57 0.82 -3.08
N LEU A 24 -65.81 2.12 -2.91
CA LEU A 24 -66.02 3.07 -3.99
C LEU A 24 -64.74 3.26 -4.84
N GLN A 25 -63.60 3.48 -4.19
CA GLN A 25 -62.31 3.64 -4.87
C GLN A 25 -61.91 2.40 -5.68
N VAL A 26 -62.19 1.20 -5.15
CA VAL A 26 -61.93 -0.07 -5.85
C VAL A 26 -62.85 -0.24 -7.05
N SER A 27 -64.14 0.07 -6.90
CA SER A 27 -65.12 -0.02 -7.99
C SER A 27 -64.79 0.94 -9.15
N CYS A 28 -64.34 2.16 -8.83
CA CYS A 28 -63.84 3.13 -9.80
C CYS A 28 -62.54 2.68 -10.50
N GLU A 29 -61.67 1.90 -9.83
CA GLU A 29 -60.43 1.39 -10.43
C GLU A 29 -60.72 0.28 -11.46
N PHE A 30 -61.69 -0.59 -11.18
CA PHE A 30 -62.06 -1.72 -12.04
C PHE A 30 -63.12 -1.41 -13.10
N GLY A 31 -63.75 -0.24 -13.07
CA GLY A 31 -64.70 0.19 -14.10
C GLY A 31 -66.14 -0.27 -13.89
N ASP A 32 -66.54 -0.60 -12.66
CA ASP A 32 -67.90 -1.08 -12.34
C ASP A 32 -68.86 0.09 -12.04
N LEU A 33 -69.60 0.53 -13.05
CA LEU A 33 -70.52 1.68 -12.99
C LEU A 33 -71.66 1.48 -11.98
N ASP A 34 -72.20 0.27 -11.87
CA ASP A 34 -73.35 -0.02 -11.02
C ASP A 34 -72.96 -0.05 -9.54
N ALA A 35 -71.77 -0.60 -9.24
CA ALA A 35 -71.20 -0.56 -7.89
C ALA A 35 -70.82 0.87 -7.46
N VAL A 36 -70.33 1.70 -8.38
CA VAL A 36 -70.05 3.12 -8.12
C VAL A 36 -71.33 3.89 -7.78
N ARG A 37 -72.41 3.72 -8.55
CA ARG A 37 -73.70 4.37 -8.27
C ARG A 37 -74.28 3.98 -6.90
N ALA A 38 -74.16 2.71 -6.52
CA ALA A 38 -74.61 2.23 -5.22
C ALA A 38 -73.80 2.84 -4.06
N ALA A 39 -72.47 2.92 -4.20
CA ALA A 39 -71.57 3.37 -3.13
C ALA A 39 -71.45 4.91 -3.03
N ALA A 40 -71.52 5.62 -4.15
CA ALA A 40 -71.31 7.07 -4.22
C ALA A 40 -72.37 7.89 -3.47
N SER A 41 -73.58 7.35 -3.28
CA SER A 41 -74.64 8.01 -2.51
C SER A 41 -74.37 8.07 -0.99
N THR A 42 -73.42 7.28 -0.49
CA THR A 42 -73.09 7.16 0.95
C THR A 42 -71.66 7.59 1.31
N ALA A 43 -70.85 7.96 0.31
CA ALA A 43 -69.45 8.31 0.49
C ALA A 43 -69.26 9.76 0.94
N ASP A 44 -68.17 10.03 1.65
CA ASP A 44 -67.78 11.39 2.01
C ASP A 44 -67.11 12.11 0.83
N LYS A 45 -66.92 13.44 0.96
CA LYS A 45 -66.37 14.27 -0.11
C LYS A 45 -64.93 13.90 -0.47
N ASP A 46 -64.12 13.51 0.52
CA ASP A 46 -62.72 13.17 0.30
C ASP A 46 -62.59 11.83 -0.44
N ASP A 47 -63.45 10.85 -0.13
CA ASP A 47 -63.52 9.56 -0.81
C ASP A 47 -64.07 9.68 -2.23
N LEU A 48 -65.06 10.57 -2.47
CA LEU A 48 -65.56 10.90 -3.80
C LEU A 48 -64.48 11.57 -4.69
N ASN A 49 -63.73 12.53 -4.15
CA ASN A 49 -62.62 13.17 -4.86
C ASN A 49 -61.48 12.18 -5.15
N ALA A 50 -61.17 11.28 -4.20
CA ALA A 50 -60.20 10.20 -4.37
C ALA A 50 -60.64 9.15 -5.41
N ALA A 51 -61.95 8.87 -5.48
CA ALA A 51 -62.54 7.98 -6.47
C ALA A 51 -62.52 8.58 -7.88
N LEU A 52 -62.82 9.88 -8.02
CA LEU A 52 -62.70 10.63 -9.27
C LEU A 52 -61.27 10.59 -9.80
N CYS A 53 -60.27 10.90 -8.96
CA CYS A 53 -58.86 10.85 -9.33
C CYS A 53 -58.42 9.47 -9.84
N ARG A 54 -58.91 8.39 -9.23
CA ARG A 54 -58.63 7.01 -9.66
C ARG A 54 -59.33 6.63 -10.97
N ALA A 55 -60.59 7.04 -11.15
CA ALA A 55 -61.32 6.84 -12.40
C ALA A 55 -60.63 7.57 -13.57
N CYS A 56 -60.16 8.80 -13.33
CA CYS A 56 -59.39 9.60 -14.30
C CYS A 56 -58.06 8.92 -14.67
N ARG A 57 -57.33 8.37 -13.69
CA ARG A 57 -56.09 7.61 -13.93
C ARG A 57 -56.29 6.38 -14.83
N LYS A 58 -57.47 5.76 -14.80
CA LYS A 58 -57.80 4.56 -15.57
C LYS A 58 -58.55 4.83 -16.88
N GLY A 59 -59.04 6.07 -17.08
CA GLY A 59 -59.73 6.49 -18.30
C GLY A 59 -61.20 6.08 -18.40
N HIS A 60 -61.88 5.78 -17.29
CA HIS A 60 -63.28 5.31 -17.32
C HIS A 60 -64.29 6.46 -17.47
N ILE A 61 -64.50 6.94 -18.70
CA ILE A 61 -65.33 8.12 -19.02
C ILE A 61 -66.73 8.08 -18.39
N ALA A 62 -67.43 6.94 -18.46
CA ALA A 62 -68.80 6.80 -17.94
C ALA A 62 -68.88 7.00 -16.41
N ILE A 63 -67.86 6.56 -15.68
CA ILE A 63 -67.77 6.73 -14.22
C ILE A 63 -67.40 8.18 -13.87
N ILE A 64 -66.52 8.80 -14.65
CA ILE A 64 -66.10 10.20 -14.45
C ILE A 64 -67.29 11.14 -14.61
N LEU A 65 -68.14 10.92 -15.63
CA LEU A 65 -69.37 11.69 -15.84
C LEU A 65 -70.31 11.63 -14.64
N GLU A 66 -70.61 10.42 -14.16
CA GLU A 66 -71.50 10.23 -13.01
C GLU A 66 -70.94 10.85 -11.72
N LEU A 67 -69.64 10.72 -11.46
CA LEU A 67 -69.00 11.31 -10.28
C LEU A 67 -69.01 12.84 -10.31
N LEU A 68 -68.84 13.46 -11.48
CA LEU A 68 -68.87 14.92 -11.63
C LEU A 68 -70.29 15.52 -11.56
N GLU A 69 -71.35 14.71 -11.72
CA GLU A 69 -72.74 15.13 -11.53
C GLU A 69 -73.16 15.16 -10.04
N ILE A 70 -72.37 14.54 -9.15
CA ILE A 70 -72.66 14.51 -7.71
C ILE A 70 -72.31 15.86 -7.08
N PRO A 71 -73.25 16.52 -6.38
CA PRO A 71 -73.01 17.83 -5.78
C PRO A 71 -71.97 17.73 -4.64
N GLY A 72 -70.83 18.42 -4.83
CA GLY A 72 -69.74 18.50 -3.85
C GLY A 72 -68.43 17.86 -4.28
N VAL A 73 -68.39 17.24 -5.47
CA VAL A 73 -67.15 16.80 -6.12
C VAL A 73 -66.47 17.98 -6.80
N ASP A 74 -65.19 18.19 -6.50
CA ASP A 74 -64.39 19.26 -7.08
C ASP A 74 -63.46 18.67 -8.14
N VAL A 75 -63.61 19.12 -9.39
CA VAL A 75 -62.80 18.67 -10.54
C VAL A 75 -61.31 18.99 -10.35
N ASN A 76 -60.98 19.98 -9.53
CA ASN A 76 -59.62 20.42 -9.21
C ASN A 76 -59.12 19.87 -7.86
N ALA A 77 -59.88 19.00 -7.19
CA ALA A 77 -59.44 18.36 -5.97
C ALA A 77 -58.15 17.58 -6.20
N THR A 78 -57.26 17.62 -5.20
CA THR A 78 -56.00 16.88 -5.24
C THR A 78 -56.10 15.62 -4.39
N PHE A 79 -55.84 14.45 -4.96
CA PHE A 79 -55.68 13.20 -4.21
C PHE A 79 -54.19 12.85 -4.13
N GLN A 80 -53.67 12.70 -2.90
CA GLN A 80 -52.24 12.49 -2.64
C GLN A 80 -51.32 13.55 -3.28
N GLY A 81 -51.83 14.75 -3.60
CA GLY A 81 -51.08 15.82 -4.26
C GLY A 81 -51.27 15.92 -5.78
N ASP A 82 -52.00 14.98 -6.41
CA ASP A 82 -52.27 14.98 -7.86
C ASP A 82 -53.70 15.42 -8.18
N THR A 83 -53.88 16.22 -9.23
CA THR A 83 -55.21 16.61 -9.73
C THR A 83 -55.81 15.50 -10.61
N ALA A 84 -57.14 15.46 -10.72
CA ALA A 84 -57.83 14.55 -11.63
C ALA A 84 -57.36 14.70 -13.09
N LEU A 85 -57.12 15.94 -13.53
CA LEU A 85 -56.57 16.27 -14.85
C LEU A 85 -55.13 15.75 -15.02
N PHE A 86 -54.25 15.95 -14.03
CA PHE A 86 -52.89 15.42 -14.07
C PHE A 86 -52.88 13.89 -14.21
N LEU A 87 -53.74 13.19 -13.46
CA LEU A 87 -53.83 11.73 -13.53
C LEU A 87 -54.42 11.24 -14.86
N ALA A 88 -55.37 11.96 -15.45
CA ALA A 88 -55.90 11.67 -16.79
C ALA A 88 -54.81 11.77 -17.87
N THR A 89 -53.90 12.75 -17.76
CA THR A 89 -52.77 12.91 -18.68
C THR A 89 -51.72 11.81 -18.60
N LEU A 90 -51.77 10.90 -17.61
CA LEU A 90 -50.91 9.72 -17.55
C LEU A 90 -51.41 8.55 -18.41
N ASN A 91 -52.70 8.56 -18.80
CA ASN A 91 -53.29 7.55 -19.69
C ASN A 91 -53.34 8.03 -21.16
N GLY A 92 -53.39 9.36 -21.38
CA GLY A 92 -53.28 9.96 -22.71
C GLY A 92 -54.53 9.83 -23.58
N GLU A 93 -55.72 9.83 -22.96
CA GLU A 93 -57.02 9.75 -23.67
C GLU A 93 -57.60 11.15 -23.89
N PRO A 94 -57.80 11.61 -25.14
CA PRO A 94 -58.23 12.97 -25.44
C PRO A 94 -59.64 13.25 -24.93
N ASP A 95 -60.55 12.28 -25.02
CA ASP A 95 -61.96 12.44 -24.60
C ASP A 95 -62.10 12.70 -23.10
N VAL A 96 -61.27 12.04 -22.28
CA VAL A 96 -61.24 12.24 -20.82
C VAL A 96 -60.69 13.62 -20.47
N ILE A 97 -59.61 14.03 -21.14
CA ILE A 97 -58.98 15.34 -20.93
C ILE A 97 -59.95 16.45 -21.35
N GLN A 98 -60.58 16.33 -22.53
CA GLN A 98 -61.56 17.28 -23.01
C GLN A 98 -62.74 17.41 -22.04
N LEU A 99 -63.29 16.28 -21.56
CA LEU A 99 -64.39 16.29 -20.61
C LEU A 99 -64.03 17.02 -19.30
N LEU A 100 -62.85 16.77 -18.75
CA LEU A 100 -62.40 17.43 -17.51
C LEU A 100 -62.22 18.94 -17.72
N LEU A 101 -61.64 19.36 -18.85
CA LEU A 101 -61.46 20.76 -19.20
C LEU A 101 -62.82 21.48 -19.40
N GLU A 102 -63.77 20.85 -20.10
CA GLU A 102 -65.14 21.38 -20.26
C GLU A 102 -65.88 21.56 -18.92
N LYS A 103 -65.55 20.74 -17.92
CA LYS A 103 -66.10 20.81 -16.56
C LYS A 103 -65.31 21.75 -15.63
N GLY A 104 -64.34 22.51 -16.16
CA GLY A 104 -63.62 23.55 -15.43
C GLY A 104 -62.34 23.09 -14.72
N ALA A 105 -61.73 21.98 -15.18
CA ALA A 105 -60.41 21.58 -14.69
C ALA A 105 -59.34 22.61 -15.09
N ASP A 106 -58.51 23.03 -14.13
CA ASP A 106 -57.46 24.01 -14.32
C ASP A 106 -56.12 23.32 -14.69
N PRO A 107 -55.62 23.50 -15.93
CA PRO A 107 -54.36 22.89 -16.37
C PRO A 107 -53.10 23.54 -15.78
N ALA A 108 -53.23 24.65 -15.05
CA ALA A 108 -52.10 25.33 -14.41
C ALA A 108 -51.71 24.73 -13.06
N ILE A 109 -52.58 23.91 -12.44
CA ILE A 109 -52.31 23.30 -11.13
C ILE A 109 -51.23 22.21 -11.28
N LYS A 110 -50.09 22.43 -10.63
CA LYS A 110 -48.97 21.47 -10.58
C LYS A 110 -49.25 20.34 -9.58
N SER A 111 -48.91 19.11 -9.97
CA SER A 111 -48.95 17.95 -9.07
C SER A 111 -47.83 18.03 -8.02
N ARG A 112 -48.17 17.80 -6.76
CA ARG A 112 -47.28 17.87 -5.58
C ARG A 112 -46.69 16.52 -5.13
N ASN A 113 -46.89 15.44 -5.88
CA ASN A 113 -46.41 14.11 -5.49
C ASN A 113 -46.28 13.19 -6.72
N ASN A 114 -45.38 12.22 -6.71
CA ASN A 114 -45.35 11.17 -7.74
C ASN A 114 -44.88 9.82 -7.19
N PRO A 115 -45.58 8.70 -7.46
CA PRO A 115 -45.15 7.34 -7.12
C PRO A 115 -44.08 6.72 -8.05
N VAL A 116 -43.34 7.51 -8.85
CA VAL A 116 -42.28 7.01 -9.76
C VAL A 116 -40.93 7.62 -9.38
N ALA A 117 -39.97 6.74 -9.07
CA ALA A 117 -38.88 6.90 -8.10
C ALA A 117 -37.70 7.85 -8.44
N ASP A 118 -37.84 8.93 -9.23
CA ASP A 118 -36.65 9.77 -9.55
C ASP A 118 -36.90 11.28 -9.77
N CYS A 119 -38.06 11.85 -9.44
CA CYS A 119 -38.25 13.32 -9.48
C CYS A 119 -39.09 13.83 -8.30
N GLN A 120 -38.62 14.91 -7.68
CA GLN A 120 -39.31 15.68 -6.62
C GLN A 120 -40.48 16.53 -7.19
N PRO A 121 -41.44 16.96 -6.34
CA PRO A 121 -42.80 17.36 -6.73
C PRO A 121 -42.88 18.69 -7.51
N ASP A 122 -43.97 18.95 -8.24
CA ASP A 122 -44.28 20.12 -9.10
C ASP A 122 -44.15 19.91 -10.63
N SER A 123 -44.86 18.92 -11.19
CA SER A 123 -45.00 18.73 -12.66
C SER A 123 -46.38 19.18 -13.16
N THR A 124 -46.44 19.82 -14.35
CA THR A 124 -47.72 20.17 -15.01
C THR A 124 -48.34 18.95 -15.71
N PRO A 125 -49.66 18.96 -15.99
CA PRO A 125 -50.31 17.90 -16.78
C PRO A 125 -49.67 17.69 -18.17
N LEU A 126 -49.25 18.78 -18.83
CA LEU A 126 -48.51 18.69 -20.09
C LEU A 126 -47.16 17.97 -19.94
N PHE A 127 -46.46 18.21 -18.83
CA PHE A 127 -45.19 17.52 -18.52
C PHE A 127 -45.39 16.02 -18.28
N ALA A 128 -46.49 15.63 -17.63
CA ALA A 128 -46.85 14.23 -17.42
C ALA A 128 -47.21 13.53 -18.75
N LEU A 129 -47.95 14.21 -19.63
CA LEU A 129 -48.31 13.71 -20.96
C LEU A 129 -47.06 13.40 -21.80
N MET A 130 -46.09 14.33 -21.85
CA MET A 130 -44.87 14.15 -22.64
C MET A 130 -43.95 13.03 -22.12
N LYS A 131 -44.02 12.68 -20.83
CA LYS A 131 -43.28 11.52 -20.29
C LYS A 131 -43.73 10.17 -20.86
N GLN A 132 -44.95 10.07 -21.37
CA GLN A 132 -45.45 8.82 -21.97
C GLN A 132 -44.69 8.42 -23.23
N ALA A 133 -44.07 9.40 -23.91
CA ALA A 133 -43.28 9.19 -25.11
C ALA A 133 -41.96 8.39 -24.87
N ARG A 134 -41.65 8.01 -23.62
CA ARG A 134 -40.47 7.20 -23.23
C ARG A 134 -40.61 5.70 -23.56
N LYS A 135 -41.77 5.21 -24.02
CA LYS A 135 -41.97 3.79 -24.38
C LYS A 135 -41.22 3.44 -25.69
N PRO A 136 -40.59 2.25 -25.79
CA PRO A 136 -39.62 1.92 -26.84
C PRO A 136 -40.20 1.57 -28.22
N ASP A 137 -41.51 1.65 -28.44
CA ASP A 137 -42.11 1.41 -29.76
C ASP A 137 -42.08 2.70 -30.59
N GLU A 138 -40.95 2.95 -31.25
CA GLU A 138 -40.66 4.17 -32.03
C GLU A 138 -41.54 4.36 -33.30
N ASP A 139 -42.43 3.41 -33.62
CA ASP A 139 -43.22 3.39 -34.87
C ASP A 139 -44.74 3.64 -34.72
N ASP A 140 -45.25 3.82 -33.50
CA ASP A 140 -46.69 4.10 -33.29
C ASP A 140 -47.02 5.56 -33.61
N THR A 141 -47.23 5.84 -34.90
CA THR A 141 -47.63 7.17 -35.39
C THR A 141 -48.96 7.63 -34.79
N ASP A 142 -49.88 6.70 -34.54
CA ASP A 142 -51.19 7.00 -33.94
C ASP A 142 -51.05 7.41 -32.47
N HIS A 143 -50.09 6.83 -31.72
CA HIS A 143 -49.78 7.28 -30.37
C HIS A 143 -49.19 8.69 -30.34
N ILE A 144 -48.27 9.02 -31.24
CA ILE A 144 -47.68 10.36 -31.32
C ILE A 144 -48.74 11.40 -31.71
N GLU A 145 -49.60 11.12 -32.69
CA GLU A 145 -50.69 12.02 -33.07
C GLU A 145 -51.71 12.20 -31.93
N ARG A 146 -52.05 11.13 -31.20
CA ARG A 146 -52.89 11.22 -30.00
C ARG A 146 -52.27 12.10 -28.90
N LEU A 147 -50.96 11.98 -28.66
CA LEU A 147 -50.25 12.85 -27.72
C LEU A 147 -50.26 14.32 -28.18
N LYS A 148 -50.13 14.59 -29.48
CA LYS A 148 -50.27 15.95 -30.04
C LYS A 148 -51.69 16.49 -29.83
N CYS A 149 -52.73 15.69 -30.10
CA CYS A 149 -54.12 16.08 -29.85
C CYS A 149 -54.36 16.42 -28.37
N CYS A 150 -53.92 15.56 -27.44
CA CYS A 150 -54.01 15.84 -26.01
C CYS A 150 -53.23 17.10 -25.61
N ALA A 151 -52.07 17.35 -26.20
CA ALA A 151 -51.29 18.55 -25.96
C ALA A 151 -52.02 19.80 -26.46
N CYS A 152 -52.62 19.78 -27.66
CA CYS A 152 -53.45 20.88 -28.16
C CYS A 152 -54.58 21.23 -27.20
N LEU A 153 -55.32 20.24 -26.71
CA LEU A 153 -56.42 20.45 -25.74
C LEU A 153 -55.93 21.15 -24.46
N LEU A 154 -54.77 20.75 -23.93
CA LEU A 154 -54.20 21.36 -22.73
C LEU A 154 -53.71 22.79 -23.00
N LEU A 155 -53.08 23.04 -24.14
CA LEU A 155 -52.57 24.35 -24.52
C LEU A 155 -53.70 25.34 -24.80
N GLU A 156 -54.75 24.92 -25.51
CA GLU A 156 -55.97 25.71 -25.76
C GLU A 156 -56.69 26.08 -24.46
N ALA A 157 -56.65 25.19 -23.46
CA ALA A 157 -57.17 25.45 -22.13
C ALA A 157 -56.26 26.35 -21.26
N GLY A 158 -55.14 26.86 -21.80
CA GLY A 158 -54.27 27.82 -21.12
C GLY A 158 -53.09 27.20 -20.35
N CYS A 159 -52.73 25.93 -20.60
CA CYS A 159 -51.52 25.34 -20.03
C CYS A 159 -50.26 26.05 -20.58
N ASP A 160 -49.36 26.50 -19.69
CA ASP A 160 -48.10 27.11 -20.11
C ASP A 160 -47.13 26.05 -20.64
N ILE A 161 -46.84 26.11 -21.94
CA ILE A 161 -45.90 25.23 -22.64
C ILE A 161 -44.46 25.34 -22.10
N ASN A 162 -44.11 26.48 -21.51
CA ASN A 162 -42.77 26.76 -20.98
C ASN A 162 -42.69 26.57 -19.46
N ALA A 163 -43.75 26.01 -18.84
CA ALA A 163 -43.74 25.73 -17.41
C ALA A 163 -42.58 24.80 -17.03
N ALA A 164 -41.70 25.29 -16.16
CA ALA A 164 -40.55 24.56 -15.67
C ALA A 164 -40.88 23.75 -14.39
N ASN A 165 -40.21 22.61 -14.24
CA ASN A 165 -40.18 21.82 -13.00
C ASN A 165 -39.16 22.39 -11.99
N GLN A 166 -38.99 21.76 -10.82
CA GLN A 166 -38.03 22.20 -9.79
C GLN A 166 -36.55 22.14 -10.19
N GLN A 167 -36.20 21.54 -11.33
CA GLN A 167 -34.85 21.55 -11.90
C GLN A 167 -34.71 22.59 -13.02
N GLY A 168 -35.74 23.38 -13.27
CA GLY A 168 -35.81 24.34 -14.37
C GLY A 168 -36.10 23.70 -15.73
N TRP A 169 -36.39 22.40 -15.81
CA TRP A 169 -36.63 21.73 -17.09
C TRP A 169 -38.04 22.03 -17.59
N THR A 170 -38.13 22.42 -18.87
CA THR A 170 -39.39 22.52 -19.63
C THR A 170 -39.72 21.19 -20.32
N VAL A 171 -40.93 21.05 -20.86
CA VAL A 171 -41.30 19.86 -21.65
C VAL A 171 -40.40 19.66 -22.86
N LEU A 172 -39.90 20.75 -23.45
CA LEU A 172 -38.99 20.70 -24.59
C LEU A 172 -37.60 20.13 -24.22
N HIS A 173 -37.10 20.37 -23.00
CA HIS A 173 -35.86 19.74 -22.52
C HIS A 173 -35.99 18.22 -22.48
N PHE A 174 -37.13 17.71 -22.00
CA PHE A 174 -37.39 16.28 -21.92
C PHE A 174 -37.50 15.66 -23.32
N CYS A 175 -38.30 16.25 -24.22
CA CYS A 175 -38.45 15.76 -25.59
C CYS A 175 -37.16 15.83 -26.41
N SER A 176 -36.31 16.84 -26.19
CA SER A 176 -35.01 16.94 -26.87
C SER A 176 -34.02 15.84 -26.46
N ARG A 177 -34.22 15.23 -25.30
CA ARG A 177 -33.42 14.12 -24.79
C ARG A 177 -33.97 12.76 -25.19
N ASP A 178 -35.28 12.56 -24.97
CA ASP A 178 -35.91 11.23 -24.96
C ASP A 178 -36.92 11.02 -26.11
N SER A 179 -37.42 12.08 -26.78
CA SER A 179 -38.55 11.98 -27.73
C SER A 179 -38.54 13.05 -28.83
N LEU A 180 -37.56 12.96 -29.73
CA LEU A 180 -37.23 14.01 -30.72
C LEU A 180 -38.38 14.38 -31.68
N ARG A 181 -39.27 13.45 -32.07
CA ARG A 181 -40.38 13.74 -33.00
C ARG A 181 -41.41 14.72 -32.44
N LEU A 182 -41.58 14.78 -31.11
CA LEU A 182 -42.48 15.74 -30.46
C LEU A 182 -41.84 17.11 -30.27
N ALA A 183 -40.50 17.21 -30.34
CA ALA A 183 -39.80 18.48 -30.16
C ALA A 183 -40.18 19.51 -31.23
N GLY A 184 -40.28 19.10 -32.50
CA GLY A 184 -40.72 19.98 -33.59
C GLY A 184 -42.13 20.53 -33.36
N PHE A 185 -43.08 19.65 -33.03
CA PHE A 185 -44.45 20.05 -32.71
C PHE A 185 -44.52 21.02 -31.53
N LEU A 186 -43.79 20.78 -30.44
CA LEU A 186 -43.81 21.67 -29.28
C LEU A 186 -43.33 23.08 -29.62
N VAL A 187 -42.34 23.19 -30.50
CA VAL A 187 -41.78 24.48 -30.89
C VAL A 187 -42.70 25.20 -31.90
N ASP A 188 -43.40 24.46 -32.77
CA ASP A 188 -44.51 24.98 -33.58
C ASP A 188 -45.63 25.58 -32.72
N GLN A 189 -45.88 24.98 -31.55
CA GLN A 189 -46.85 25.46 -30.55
C GLN A 189 -46.30 26.58 -29.64
N GLY A 190 -45.09 27.09 -29.88
CA GLY A 190 -44.51 28.22 -29.15
C GLY A 190 -43.66 27.85 -27.93
N ALA A 191 -43.18 26.61 -27.81
CA ALA A 191 -42.16 26.26 -26.83
C ALA A 191 -40.87 27.04 -27.09
N ASP A 192 -40.28 27.63 -26.06
CA ASP A 192 -39.02 28.37 -26.16
C ASP A 192 -37.83 27.39 -26.32
N PRO A 193 -37.18 27.36 -27.50
CA PRO A 193 -36.05 26.47 -27.73
C PRO A 193 -34.78 26.86 -26.96
N ASN A 194 -34.75 28.04 -26.32
CA ASN A 194 -33.61 28.56 -25.57
C ASN A 194 -33.88 28.64 -24.05
N ALA A 195 -34.99 28.09 -23.57
CA ALA A 195 -35.26 28.02 -22.14
C ALA A 195 -34.09 27.36 -21.39
N GLN A 196 -33.71 27.90 -20.24
CA GLN A 196 -32.57 27.41 -19.45
C GLN A 196 -33.03 26.72 -18.17
N ALA A 197 -32.54 25.49 -17.95
CA ALA A 197 -32.65 24.78 -16.68
C ALA A 197 -31.79 25.44 -15.59
N HIS A 198 -31.92 25.00 -14.33
CA HIS A 198 -31.15 25.57 -13.21
C HIS A 198 -29.63 25.38 -13.34
N ASP A 199 -29.18 24.35 -14.05
CA ASP A 199 -27.77 24.13 -14.39
C ASP A 199 -27.32 24.91 -15.64
N GLY A 200 -28.22 25.71 -16.22
CA GLY A 200 -28.11 26.49 -17.45
C GLY A 200 -28.20 25.70 -18.74
N SER A 201 -28.52 24.40 -18.70
CA SER A 201 -28.73 23.60 -19.91
C SER A 201 -29.93 24.13 -20.70
N THR A 202 -29.81 24.15 -22.02
CA THR A 202 -30.93 24.40 -22.95
C THR A 202 -31.37 23.09 -23.61
N PRO A 203 -32.53 23.02 -24.29
CA PRO A 203 -32.93 21.85 -25.05
C PRO A 203 -31.85 21.35 -26.02
N MET A 204 -31.12 22.27 -26.65
CA MET A 204 -29.99 21.93 -27.54
C MET A 204 -28.83 21.22 -26.81
N HIS A 205 -28.55 21.53 -25.53
CA HIS A 205 -27.53 20.81 -24.76
C HIS A 205 -27.86 19.32 -24.57
N LEU A 206 -29.15 18.96 -24.62
CA LEU A 206 -29.65 17.60 -24.44
C LEU A 206 -29.97 16.89 -25.77
N PHE A 207 -29.82 17.58 -26.90
CA PHE A 207 -30.15 17.05 -28.22
C PHE A 207 -29.06 16.09 -28.73
N TRP A 208 -29.33 14.78 -28.65
CA TRP A 208 -28.41 13.72 -29.11
C TRP A 208 -28.78 13.14 -30.49
N GLY A 209 -29.58 13.87 -31.28
CA GLY A 209 -30.13 13.44 -32.56
C GLY A 209 -29.27 13.70 -33.81
N LEU A 210 -28.07 14.30 -33.68
CA LEU A 210 -27.14 14.60 -34.79
C LEU A 210 -26.36 13.33 -35.14
N PRO A 211 -26.87 12.43 -36.03
CA PRO A 211 -27.25 12.69 -37.43
C PRO A 211 -28.57 12.01 -37.89
N LYS A 212 -29.39 11.51 -36.96
CA LYS A 212 -30.58 10.68 -37.23
C LYS A 212 -31.83 11.50 -37.56
N GLN A 213 -31.92 12.75 -37.11
CA GLN A 213 -33.11 13.60 -37.31
C GLN A 213 -32.73 15.06 -37.66
N PRO A 214 -32.27 15.31 -38.90
CA PRO A 214 -31.93 16.65 -39.37
C PRO A 214 -33.16 17.57 -39.44
N ASP A 215 -34.34 17.03 -39.71
CA ASP A 215 -35.58 17.83 -39.81
C ASP A 215 -35.96 18.46 -38.46
N THR A 216 -35.82 17.70 -37.36
CA THR A 216 -36.05 18.20 -36.00
C THR A 216 -35.05 19.29 -35.61
N LEU A 217 -33.79 19.14 -36.00
CA LEU A 217 -32.76 20.16 -35.82
C LEU A 217 -33.13 21.44 -36.59
N ASN A 218 -33.49 21.30 -37.87
CA ASN A 218 -33.88 22.42 -38.72
C ASN A 218 -35.13 23.14 -38.17
N ALA A 219 -36.10 22.40 -37.63
CA ALA A 219 -37.28 22.96 -36.97
C ALA A 219 -36.89 23.76 -35.72
N LEU A 220 -36.08 23.18 -34.81
CA LEU A 220 -35.61 23.87 -33.61
C LEU A 220 -34.88 25.18 -33.96
N ILE A 221 -33.93 25.13 -34.90
CA ILE A 221 -33.16 26.31 -35.32
C ILE A 221 -34.03 27.32 -36.08
N GLY A 222 -34.95 26.85 -36.93
CA GLY A 222 -35.91 27.69 -37.65
C GLY A 222 -36.79 28.52 -36.73
N HIS A 223 -37.05 28.02 -35.53
CA HIS A 223 -37.75 28.73 -34.46
C HIS A 223 -36.82 29.45 -33.46
N GLY A 224 -35.55 29.60 -33.81
CA GLY A 224 -34.58 30.43 -33.08
C GLY A 224 -33.73 29.69 -32.05
N ALA A 225 -33.64 28.36 -32.07
CA ALA A 225 -32.72 27.62 -31.20
C ALA A 225 -31.26 28.03 -31.43
N ARG A 226 -30.54 28.29 -30.34
CA ARG A 226 -29.15 28.75 -30.37
C ARG A 226 -28.17 27.66 -29.94
N LEU A 227 -27.04 27.60 -30.63
CA LEU A 227 -25.93 26.65 -30.40
C LEU A 227 -24.75 27.25 -29.63
N ASP A 228 -24.82 28.54 -29.27
CA ASP A 228 -23.76 29.32 -28.63
C ASP A 228 -24.07 29.69 -27.17
N ILE A 229 -25.19 29.20 -26.62
CA ILE A 229 -25.55 29.44 -25.21
C ILE A 229 -24.62 28.62 -24.30
N VAL A 230 -24.00 29.28 -23.32
CA VAL A 230 -23.11 28.65 -22.34
C VAL A 230 -23.83 28.27 -21.05
N ARG A 231 -23.49 27.11 -20.49
CA ARG A 231 -23.93 26.70 -19.15
C ARG A 231 -23.08 27.38 -18.06
N PRO A 232 -23.67 27.92 -16.98
CA PRO A 232 -22.90 28.51 -15.88
C PRO A 232 -22.03 27.52 -15.11
N SER A 233 -22.35 26.22 -15.16
CA SER A 233 -21.69 25.18 -14.37
C SER A 233 -20.29 24.82 -14.88
N ASP A 234 -20.12 24.70 -16.20
CA ASP A 234 -18.87 24.29 -16.85
C ASP A 234 -18.47 25.19 -18.04
N GLY A 235 -19.31 26.17 -18.40
CA GLY A 235 -19.13 27.04 -19.55
C GLY A 235 -19.34 26.36 -20.90
N MET A 236 -19.78 25.10 -20.93
CA MET A 236 -19.93 24.36 -22.18
C MET A 236 -21.15 24.87 -22.95
N THR A 237 -21.01 24.93 -24.27
CA THR A 237 -22.11 25.12 -25.23
C THR A 237 -22.61 23.77 -25.75
N PRO A 238 -23.76 23.70 -26.45
CA PRO A 238 -24.20 22.46 -27.10
C PRO A 238 -23.13 21.86 -28.00
N LEU A 239 -22.41 22.70 -28.77
CA LEU A 239 -21.32 22.25 -29.65
C LEU A 239 -20.18 21.57 -28.89
N HIS A 240 -19.83 22.02 -27.68
CA HIS A 240 -18.80 21.37 -26.86
C HIS A 240 -19.23 19.96 -26.43
N LEU A 241 -20.50 19.78 -26.04
CA LEU A 241 -21.04 18.46 -25.71
C LEU A 241 -21.07 17.57 -26.96
N TYR A 242 -21.44 18.11 -28.11
CA TYR A 242 -21.45 17.38 -29.37
C TYR A 242 -20.05 16.91 -29.78
N ALA A 243 -19.05 17.77 -29.64
CA ALA A 243 -17.64 17.43 -29.87
C ALA A 243 -17.17 16.34 -28.90
N LYS A 244 -17.40 16.52 -27.59
CA LYS A 244 -17.00 15.57 -26.54
C LYS A 244 -17.58 14.17 -26.72
N HIS A 245 -18.79 14.06 -27.26
CA HIS A 245 -19.47 12.80 -27.51
C HIS A 245 -19.33 12.28 -28.96
N ASN A 246 -18.53 12.94 -29.81
CA ASN A 246 -18.33 12.59 -31.22
C ASN A 246 -19.64 12.53 -32.04
N MET A 247 -20.52 13.50 -31.85
CA MET A 247 -21.77 13.65 -32.58
C MET A 247 -21.69 14.69 -33.71
N LEU A 248 -20.61 15.46 -33.78
CA LEU A 248 -20.41 16.45 -34.84
C LEU A 248 -20.18 15.79 -36.21
N GLY A 249 -19.34 14.75 -36.28
CA GLY A 249 -19.11 13.98 -37.51
C GLY A 249 -18.74 14.89 -38.70
N ASP A 250 -19.55 14.81 -39.76
CA ASP A 250 -19.52 15.77 -40.87
C ASP A 250 -20.23 17.08 -40.46
N LEU A 251 -19.50 18.20 -40.55
CA LEU A 251 -19.99 19.51 -40.15
C LEU A 251 -20.99 20.13 -41.16
N SER A 252 -21.23 19.51 -42.31
CA SER A 252 -22.12 20.02 -43.36
C SER A 252 -23.52 20.43 -42.87
N LEU A 253 -24.09 19.69 -41.91
CA LEU A 253 -25.41 19.97 -41.32
C LEU A 253 -25.42 21.20 -40.40
N LEU A 254 -24.29 21.54 -39.76
CA LEU A 254 -24.20 22.60 -38.76
C LEU A 254 -23.58 23.90 -39.30
N ARG A 255 -22.75 23.82 -40.36
CA ARG A 255 -22.12 24.98 -41.03
C ARG A 255 -23.09 26.12 -41.38
N PRO A 256 -24.35 25.87 -41.82
CA PRO A 256 -25.29 26.96 -42.11
C PRO A 256 -25.72 27.75 -40.87
N TYR A 257 -25.59 27.16 -39.67
CA TYR A 257 -26.17 27.66 -38.43
C TYR A 257 -25.13 28.09 -37.38
N VAL A 258 -23.86 27.74 -37.59
CA VAL A 258 -22.74 28.07 -36.68
C VAL A 258 -21.82 29.08 -37.34
N SER A 259 -21.80 30.30 -36.81
CA SER A 259 -20.94 31.39 -37.28
C SER A 259 -19.57 31.43 -36.60
N ASP A 260 -19.46 30.92 -35.36
CA ASP A 260 -18.21 30.88 -34.59
C ASP A 260 -17.93 29.46 -34.07
N TRP A 261 -16.82 28.89 -34.53
CA TRP A 261 -16.33 27.57 -34.11
C TRP A 261 -15.19 27.67 -33.08
N GLY A 262 -14.73 28.88 -32.77
CA GLY A 262 -13.64 29.17 -31.81
C GLY A 262 -14.10 29.33 -30.36
N LEU A 263 -15.32 28.91 -30.04
CA LEU A 263 -15.90 28.99 -28.69
C LEU A 263 -15.05 28.23 -27.66
N THR A 264 -15.02 28.74 -26.44
CA THR A 264 -14.30 28.13 -25.31
C THR A 264 -15.21 27.90 -24.10
N ASP A 265 -15.01 26.80 -23.38
CA ASP A 265 -15.66 26.54 -22.08
C ASP A 265 -15.03 27.37 -20.92
N SER A 266 -15.52 27.19 -19.69
CA SER A 266 -15.00 27.90 -18.51
C SER A 266 -13.54 27.57 -18.17
N ASN A 267 -13.02 26.45 -18.68
CA ASN A 267 -11.62 26.05 -18.55
C ASN A 267 -10.76 26.54 -19.73
N GLY A 268 -11.32 27.30 -20.66
CA GLY A 268 -10.64 27.73 -21.88
C GLY A 268 -10.47 26.61 -22.91
N ASN A 269 -11.19 25.49 -22.79
CA ASN A 269 -11.13 24.40 -23.77
C ASN A 269 -11.93 24.81 -25.01
N THR A 270 -11.31 24.72 -26.19
CA THR A 270 -12.01 24.85 -27.48
C THR A 270 -12.79 23.59 -27.84
N LEU A 271 -13.60 23.65 -28.91
CA LEU A 271 -14.24 22.45 -29.49
C LEU A 271 -13.23 21.34 -29.83
N LEU A 272 -12.01 21.70 -30.23
CA LEU A 272 -10.94 20.75 -30.51
C LEU A 272 -10.46 20.00 -29.24
N HIS A 273 -10.36 20.70 -28.10
CA HIS A 273 -10.05 20.10 -26.79
C HIS A 273 -11.16 19.15 -26.31
N ALA A 274 -12.41 19.46 -26.63
CA ALA A 274 -13.54 18.59 -26.32
C ALA A 274 -13.56 17.35 -27.23
N ALA A 275 -13.33 17.51 -28.54
CA ALA A 275 -13.37 16.43 -29.52
C ALA A 275 -12.39 15.29 -29.20
N VAL A 276 -11.15 15.62 -28.86
CA VAL A 276 -10.06 14.65 -28.60
C VAL A 276 -10.26 13.79 -27.34
N GLN A 277 -11.26 14.10 -26.50
CA GLN A 277 -11.61 13.28 -25.33
C GLN A 277 -12.46 12.04 -25.70
N SER A 278 -12.90 11.91 -26.96
CA SER A 278 -13.69 10.78 -27.44
C SER A 278 -12.83 9.72 -28.14
N LEU A 279 -13.20 8.44 -27.99
CA LEU A 279 -12.51 7.29 -28.61
C LEU A 279 -12.60 7.25 -30.15
N ARG A 280 -13.51 8.03 -30.76
CA ARG A 280 -13.75 8.05 -32.22
C ARG A 280 -13.59 9.46 -32.80
N ALA A 281 -12.63 10.23 -32.28
CA ALA A 281 -12.51 11.65 -32.59
C ALA A 281 -12.00 11.99 -34.00
N LYS A 282 -11.46 11.03 -34.77
CA LYS A 282 -10.71 11.28 -36.02
C LYS A 282 -11.46 12.18 -37.00
N GLU A 283 -12.69 11.81 -37.35
CA GLU A 283 -13.48 12.53 -38.36
C GLU A 283 -13.84 13.94 -37.90
N THR A 284 -14.31 14.08 -36.65
CA THR A 284 -14.66 15.39 -36.08
C THR A 284 -13.43 16.29 -35.92
N THR A 285 -12.30 15.74 -35.45
CA THR A 285 -11.03 16.45 -35.33
C THR A 285 -10.54 16.94 -36.68
N GLN A 286 -10.58 16.11 -37.73
CA GLN A 286 -10.17 16.49 -39.08
C GLN A 286 -11.03 17.64 -39.63
N GLU A 287 -12.36 17.55 -39.49
CA GLU A 287 -13.26 18.60 -39.97
C GLU A 287 -13.08 19.93 -39.23
N LEU A 288 -12.89 19.90 -37.90
CA LEU A 288 -12.59 21.10 -37.11
C LEU A 288 -11.26 21.75 -37.52
N LEU A 289 -10.23 20.95 -37.84
CA LEU A 289 -8.96 21.46 -38.35
C LEU A 289 -9.09 22.03 -39.76
N ASN A 290 -9.92 21.43 -40.63
CA ASN A 290 -10.22 21.95 -41.96
C ASN A 290 -10.90 23.32 -41.92
N LEU A 291 -11.60 23.65 -40.83
CA LEU A 291 -12.17 24.99 -40.57
C LEU A 291 -11.14 26.02 -40.10
N GLY A 292 -9.88 25.62 -39.86
CA GLY A 292 -8.79 26.49 -39.44
C GLY A 292 -8.66 26.70 -37.93
N LEU A 293 -9.22 25.80 -37.11
CA LEU A 293 -8.98 25.84 -35.66
C LEU A 293 -7.51 25.54 -35.36
N ASP A 294 -6.91 26.34 -34.46
CA ASP A 294 -5.52 26.18 -34.08
C ASP A 294 -5.31 24.90 -33.24
N PRO A 295 -4.54 23.91 -33.73
CA PRO A 295 -4.23 22.69 -32.97
C PRO A 295 -3.35 22.93 -31.74
N ASN A 296 -2.78 24.13 -31.59
CA ASN A 296 -1.91 24.52 -30.49
C ASN A 296 -2.55 25.52 -29.51
N HIS A 297 -3.86 25.76 -29.63
CA HIS A 297 -4.58 26.62 -28.69
C HIS A 297 -4.40 26.11 -27.26
N ARG A 298 -4.18 27.01 -26.30
CA ARG A 298 -3.94 26.67 -24.89
C ARG A 298 -5.13 27.05 -24.03
N ASN A 299 -5.62 26.07 -23.26
CA ASN A 299 -6.65 26.31 -22.25
C ASN A 299 -6.10 27.00 -20.99
N ASN A 300 -6.92 27.15 -19.95
CA ASN A 300 -6.54 27.80 -18.68
C ASN A 300 -5.46 27.05 -17.87
N ASP A 301 -5.18 25.78 -18.19
CA ASP A 301 -4.06 25.00 -17.62
C ASP A 301 -2.80 25.06 -18.52
N GLY A 302 -2.85 25.81 -19.62
CA GLY A 302 -1.82 25.84 -20.65
C GLY A 302 -1.80 24.57 -21.53
N CYS A 303 -2.77 23.67 -21.38
CA CYS A 303 -2.85 22.43 -22.14
C CYS A 303 -3.32 22.71 -23.58
N THR A 304 -2.69 22.06 -24.54
CA THR A 304 -3.18 21.93 -25.93
C THR A 304 -4.10 20.71 -26.08
N PRO A 305 -4.86 20.55 -27.18
CA PRO A 305 -5.65 19.35 -27.42
C PRO A 305 -4.85 18.05 -27.30
N LEU A 306 -3.59 18.04 -27.74
CA LEU A 306 -2.68 16.89 -27.59
C LEU A 306 -2.50 16.43 -26.13
N HIS A 307 -2.55 17.34 -25.16
CA HIS A 307 -2.40 17.04 -23.73
C HIS A 307 -3.61 16.31 -23.13
N LEU A 308 -4.75 16.31 -23.81
CA LEU A 308 -6.00 15.72 -23.32
C LEU A 308 -6.31 14.36 -23.95
N LEU A 309 -5.40 13.82 -24.78
CA LEU A 309 -5.52 12.50 -25.37
C LEU A 309 -5.36 11.40 -24.32
N ASP A 310 -6.48 10.76 -23.96
CA ASP A 310 -6.55 9.58 -23.06
C ASP A 310 -7.33 8.46 -23.77
N MET A 311 -6.66 7.73 -24.68
CA MET A 311 -7.27 6.73 -25.56
C MET A 311 -6.32 5.56 -25.89
N PRO A 312 -6.82 4.39 -26.35
CA PRO A 312 -5.98 3.25 -26.70
C PRO A 312 -5.12 3.54 -27.94
N ALA A 313 -4.02 2.80 -28.09
CA ALA A 313 -2.97 3.08 -29.08
C ALA A 313 -3.46 3.11 -30.54
N ASP A 314 -4.45 2.27 -30.89
CA ASP A 314 -5.02 2.23 -32.25
C ASP A 314 -5.71 3.56 -32.59
N CYS A 315 -6.63 4.01 -31.74
CA CYS A 315 -7.33 5.30 -31.89
C CYS A 315 -6.37 6.49 -31.76
N LEU A 316 -5.41 6.40 -30.85
CA LEU A 316 -4.42 7.45 -30.63
C LEU A 316 -3.60 7.73 -31.88
N ARG A 317 -3.19 6.68 -32.60
CA ARG A 317 -2.42 6.80 -33.85
C ARG A 317 -3.17 7.64 -34.87
N ASP A 318 -4.44 7.30 -35.10
CA ASP A 318 -5.30 8.00 -36.06
C ASP A 318 -5.47 9.50 -35.73
N VAL A 319 -5.68 9.84 -34.46
CA VAL A 319 -5.90 11.22 -34.02
C VAL A 319 -4.59 12.02 -33.97
N LEU A 320 -3.48 11.39 -33.56
CA LEU A 320 -2.15 12.01 -33.59
C LEU A 320 -1.71 12.31 -35.02
N ASP A 321 -1.93 11.39 -35.97
CA ASP A 321 -1.60 11.61 -37.39
C ASP A 321 -2.31 12.86 -37.92
N VAL A 322 -3.61 12.99 -37.64
CA VAL A 322 -4.42 14.14 -38.06
C VAL A 322 -3.94 15.45 -37.42
N LEU A 323 -3.70 15.46 -36.11
CA LEU A 323 -3.24 16.66 -35.40
C LEU A 323 -1.84 17.08 -35.83
N CYS A 324 -0.90 16.14 -35.97
CA CYS A 324 0.47 16.43 -36.39
C CYS A 324 0.51 16.91 -37.86
N ALA A 325 -0.30 16.33 -38.74
CA ALA A 325 -0.45 16.80 -40.12
C ALA A 325 -0.98 18.24 -40.20
N ALA A 326 -1.79 18.66 -39.23
CA ALA A 326 -2.29 20.02 -39.10
C ALA A 326 -1.31 20.98 -38.37
N GLY A 327 -0.13 20.51 -37.97
CA GLY A 327 0.89 21.33 -37.31
C GLY A 327 0.80 21.39 -35.78
N ALA A 328 0.19 20.40 -35.13
CA ALA A 328 0.21 20.28 -33.67
C ALA A 328 1.64 20.05 -33.14
N ASP A 329 2.02 20.80 -32.11
CA ASP A 329 3.33 20.73 -31.47
C ASP A 329 3.34 19.66 -30.36
N LEU A 330 4.02 18.54 -30.63
CA LEU A 330 4.22 17.44 -29.67
C LEU A 330 5.08 17.85 -28.46
N GLU A 331 5.78 18.98 -28.54
CA GLU A 331 6.67 19.50 -27.49
C GLU A 331 6.08 20.72 -26.77
N ALA A 332 4.82 21.07 -27.07
CA ALA A 332 4.11 22.14 -26.39
C ALA A 332 4.07 21.87 -24.89
N LYS A 333 4.38 22.87 -24.07
CA LYS A 333 4.35 22.76 -22.61
C LYS A 333 3.08 23.36 -22.01
N ASP A 334 2.51 22.65 -21.05
CA ASP A 334 1.46 23.17 -20.15
C ASP A 334 2.04 24.11 -19.08
N TYR A 335 1.21 24.68 -18.19
CA TYR A 335 1.68 25.56 -17.13
C TYR A 335 2.52 24.87 -16.04
N LYS A 336 2.59 23.55 -16.04
CA LYS A 336 3.53 22.77 -15.20
C LYS A 336 4.82 22.43 -15.97
N GLY A 337 4.93 22.81 -17.24
CA GLY A 337 6.07 22.54 -18.10
C GLY A 337 6.03 21.16 -18.77
N ARG A 338 4.93 20.42 -18.62
CA ARG A 338 4.81 19.05 -19.14
C ARG A 338 4.47 19.09 -20.61
N THR A 339 5.08 18.20 -21.38
CA THR A 339 4.67 17.88 -22.76
C THR A 339 3.45 16.95 -22.76
N PRO A 340 2.74 16.77 -23.89
CA PRO A 340 1.71 15.75 -24.05
C PRO A 340 2.18 14.36 -23.58
N LEU A 341 3.40 13.96 -23.99
CA LEU A 341 4.01 12.70 -23.57
C LEU A 341 4.15 12.62 -22.04
N ALA A 342 4.70 13.65 -21.39
CA ALA A 342 4.84 13.70 -19.94
C ALA A 342 3.50 13.77 -19.18
N ARG A 343 2.41 14.23 -19.82
CA ARG A 343 1.07 14.27 -19.22
C ARG A 343 0.38 12.91 -19.20
N VAL A 344 0.65 12.06 -20.19
CA VAL A 344 0.16 10.66 -20.25
C VAL A 344 0.69 9.82 -19.08
N MET A 345 1.76 10.25 -18.41
CA MET A 345 2.38 9.59 -17.24
C MET A 345 1.52 9.67 -15.94
N SER A 346 0.19 9.70 -16.08
CA SER A 346 -0.82 9.76 -15.02
C SER A 346 -0.81 8.53 -14.07
N PRO A 347 -1.28 8.62 -12.81
CA PRO A 347 -1.10 7.57 -11.78
C PRO A 347 -1.73 6.22 -12.09
N GLN A 348 -2.73 6.16 -12.98
CA GLN A 348 -3.39 4.93 -13.40
C GLN A 348 -3.71 5.04 -14.89
N PRO A 349 -2.90 4.43 -15.78
CA PRO A 349 -3.23 4.43 -17.19
C PRO A 349 -4.46 3.56 -17.42
N ARG A 350 -5.45 4.09 -18.12
CA ARG A 350 -6.66 3.33 -18.52
C ARG A 350 -6.36 2.32 -19.63
N TYR A 351 -5.27 2.52 -20.38
CA TYR A 351 -4.91 1.76 -21.57
C TYR A 351 -3.50 1.18 -21.49
N ASN A 352 -3.13 0.34 -22.47
CA ASN A 352 -1.79 -0.25 -22.53
C ASN A 352 -0.74 0.84 -22.79
N TYR A 353 -0.06 1.20 -21.71
CA TYR A 353 0.88 2.30 -21.67
C TYR A 353 2.10 2.11 -22.59
N ALA A 354 2.57 0.87 -22.76
CA ALA A 354 3.71 0.57 -23.64
C ALA A 354 3.40 0.88 -25.10
N GLU A 355 2.18 0.56 -25.55
CA GLU A 355 1.73 0.84 -26.91
C GLU A 355 1.47 2.33 -27.11
N VAL A 356 0.86 3.00 -26.13
CA VAL A 356 0.61 4.45 -26.16
C VAL A 356 1.93 5.23 -26.26
N LEU A 357 2.93 4.90 -25.42
CA LEU A 357 4.26 5.49 -25.48
C LEU A 357 4.94 5.27 -26.83
N ALA A 358 4.90 4.03 -27.34
CA ALA A 358 5.49 3.69 -28.63
C ALA A 358 4.86 4.50 -29.77
N THR A 359 3.55 4.78 -29.71
CA THR A 359 2.88 5.63 -30.71
C THR A 359 3.36 7.08 -30.65
N TYR A 360 3.49 7.69 -29.48
CA TYR A 360 4.04 9.06 -29.37
C TYR A 360 5.49 9.16 -29.86
N ILE A 361 6.34 8.19 -29.49
CA ILE A 361 7.75 8.16 -29.90
C ILE A 361 7.86 7.94 -31.42
N ALA A 362 7.00 7.10 -32.01
CA ALA A 362 6.96 6.90 -33.46
C ALA A 362 6.61 8.19 -34.22
N GLN A 363 5.86 9.12 -33.61
CA GLN A 363 5.56 10.44 -34.15
C GLN A 363 6.65 11.48 -33.90
N GLY A 364 7.75 11.10 -33.25
CA GLY A 364 8.90 11.98 -32.99
C GLY A 364 8.85 12.74 -31.67
N ALA A 365 7.96 12.37 -30.73
CA ALA A 365 7.93 12.99 -29.40
C ALA A 365 9.22 12.72 -28.63
N ASN A 366 9.77 13.75 -27.97
CA ASN A 366 11.01 13.63 -27.22
C ASN A 366 10.79 13.03 -25.83
N LEU A 367 11.39 11.85 -25.62
CA LEU A 367 11.30 11.09 -24.39
C LEU A 367 12.01 11.76 -23.20
N ASN A 368 13.06 12.55 -23.45
CA ASN A 368 13.90 13.13 -22.41
C ASN A 368 13.54 14.59 -22.10
N THR A 369 12.26 14.93 -22.21
CA THR A 369 11.74 16.28 -21.91
C THR A 369 11.64 16.52 -20.41
N GLN A 370 11.82 17.79 -20.01
CA GLN A 370 11.77 18.22 -18.62
C GLN A 370 10.65 19.22 -18.36
N ASP A 371 9.95 19.01 -17.25
CA ASP A 371 8.95 19.95 -16.73
C ASP A 371 9.59 21.22 -16.12
N TYR A 372 8.80 22.15 -15.60
CA TYR A 372 9.33 23.36 -14.96
C TYR A 372 10.02 23.11 -13.61
N ASN A 373 10.01 21.88 -13.11
CA ASN A 373 10.82 21.45 -11.97
C ASN A 373 12.09 20.69 -12.41
N GLY A 374 12.28 20.49 -13.72
CA GLY A 374 13.36 19.67 -14.28
C GLY A 374 13.08 18.16 -14.25
N ASN A 375 11.88 17.72 -13.88
CA ASN A 375 11.56 16.29 -13.84
C ASN A 375 11.40 15.74 -15.26
N GLY A 376 12.07 14.62 -15.55
CA GLY A 376 11.88 13.85 -16.77
C GLY A 376 10.75 12.84 -16.67
N VAL A 377 10.47 12.13 -17.77
CA VAL A 377 9.42 11.09 -17.82
C VAL A 377 9.64 9.96 -16.80
N LEU A 378 10.90 9.59 -16.54
CA LEU A 378 11.24 8.56 -15.55
C LEU A 378 10.87 9.00 -14.13
N HIS A 379 11.03 10.28 -13.77
CA HIS A 379 10.66 10.80 -12.45
C HIS A 379 9.18 10.60 -12.15
N TYR A 380 8.29 10.64 -13.15
CA TYR A 380 6.87 10.41 -12.94
C TYR A 380 6.49 8.95 -12.67
N THR A 381 7.41 8.00 -12.87
CA THR A 381 7.21 6.59 -12.49
C THR A 381 7.23 6.39 -10.97
N VAL A 382 7.83 7.33 -10.24
CA VAL A 382 8.02 7.32 -8.78
C VAL A 382 7.12 8.39 -8.18
N ARG A 383 6.16 7.98 -7.34
CA ARG A 383 5.33 8.87 -6.53
C ARG A 383 5.22 8.31 -5.11
N PRO A 384 4.87 9.14 -4.10
CA PRO A 384 4.64 8.62 -2.75
C PRO A 384 3.67 7.43 -2.77
N TYR A 385 4.07 6.32 -2.15
CA TYR A 385 3.29 5.08 -2.03
C TYR A 385 2.99 4.34 -3.35
N THR A 386 3.46 4.82 -4.51
CA THR A 386 3.18 4.21 -5.82
C THR A 386 4.40 4.21 -6.73
N PHE A 387 4.79 3.03 -7.20
CA PHE A 387 5.87 2.84 -8.15
C PHE A 387 5.46 1.81 -9.21
N SER A 388 5.55 2.18 -10.48
CA SER A 388 5.27 1.28 -11.61
C SER A 388 6.57 0.80 -12.25
N PHE A 389 7.04 -0.37 -11.80
CA PHE A 389 8.23 -1.01 -12.36
C PHE A 389 8.09 -1.34 -13.85
N ASP A 390 6.89 -1.72 -14.29
CA ASP A 390 6.65 -2.11 -15.67
C ASP A 390 6.76 -0.89 -16.60
N HIS A 391 6.26 0.28 -16.18
CA HIS A 391 6.45 1.53 -16.91
C HIS A 391 7.90 1.98 -16.90
N PHE A 392 8.57 1.84 -15.75
CA PHE A 392 9.99 2.15 -15.62
C PHE A 392 10.85 1.33 -16.60
N GLN A 393 10.66 0.01 -16.64
CA GLN A 393 11.38 -0.88 -17.57
C GLN A 393 11.05 -0.57 -19.05
N THR A 394 9.80 -0.26 -19.35
CA THR A 394 9.38 0.12 -20.70
C THR A 394 10.03 1.44 -21.16
N LEU A 395 10.10 2.45 -20.28
CA LEU A 395 10.76 3.71 -20.62
C LEU A 395 12.26 3.52 -20.83
N LEU A 396 12.93 2.70 -20.02
CA LEU A 396 14.34 2.35 -20.23
C LEU A 396 14.57 1.60 -21.54
N SER A 397 13.69 0.67 -21.92
CA SER A 397 13.81 -0.06 -23.19
C SER A 397 13.57 0.83 -24.40
N LEU A 398 12.76 1.89 -24.25
CA LEU A 398 12.53 2.92 -25.25
C LEU A 398 13.62 4.01 -25.30
N GLY A 399 14.66 3.92 -24.45
CA GLY A 399 15.82 4.82 -24.46
C GLY A 399 15.70 6.07 -23.59
N ALA A 400 14.85 6.05 -22.56
CA ALA A 400 14.80 7.14 -21.58
C ALA A 400 16.12 7.25 -20.82
N ASP A 401 16.64 8.46 -20.65
CA ASP A 401 17.91 8.71 -19.96
C ASP A 401 17.73 8.70 -18.43
N PRO A 402 18.27 7.70 -17.70
CA PRO A 402 18.19 7.66 -16.25
C PRO A 402 19.12 8.68 -15.56
N GLY A 403 20.09 9.24 -16.27
CA GLY A 403 21.05 10.22 -15.76
C GLY A 403 20.49 11.64 -15.63
N LEU A 404 19.31 11.89 -16.22
CA LEU A 404 18.69 13.19 -16.23
C LEU A 404 18.33 13.66 -14.80
N ALA A 405 18.87 14.81 -14.41
CA ALA A 405 18.68 15.41 -13.10
C ALA A 405 17.67 16.56 -13.17
N ASN A 406 16.81 16.66 -12.15
CA ASN A 406 15.88 17.78 -12.03
C ASN A 406 16.56 19.05 -11.51
N TYR A 407 15.82 20.15 -11.32
CA TYR A 407 16.41 21.42 -10.83
C TYR A 407 16.92 21.37 -9.38
N LYS A 408 16.64 20.29 -8.64
CA LYS A 408 17.28 20.00 -7.34
C LYS A 408 18.56 19.17 -7.49
N GLY A 409 18.90 18.74 -8.71
CA GLY A 409 19.98 17.81 -9.00
C GLY A 409 19.60 16.34 -8.77
N ASP A 410 18.32 16.03 -8.52
CA ASP A 410 17.87 14.67 -8.22
C ASP A 410 17.66 13.88 -9.53
N THR A 411 18.40 12.78 -9.69
CA THR A 411 18.17 11.77 -10.73
C THR A 411 17.07 10.79 -10.32
N ILE A 412 16.65 9.89 -11.22
CA ILE A 412 15.67 8.85 -10.87
C ILE A 412 16.13 7.97 -9.70
N LEU A 413 17.44 7.73 -9.59
CA LEU A 413 18.04 6.98 -8.48
C LEU A 413 17.84 7.70 -7.14
N HIS A 414 17.96 9.03 -7.11
CA HIS A 414 17.67 9.83 -5.91
C HIS A 414 16.19 9.75 -5.54
N HIS A 415 15.28 9.79 -6.51
CA HIS A 415 13.83 9.68 -6.26
C HIS A 415 13.41 8.30 -5.76
N LEU A 416 13.97 7.23 -6.33
CA LEU A 416 13.76 5.86 -5.84
C LEU A 416 14.28 5.69 -4.41
N ALA A 417 15.50 6.16 -4.15
CA ALA A 417 16.10 6.18 -2.82
C ALA A 417 15.24 6.94 -1.79
N ALA A 418 14.77 8.12 -2.15
CA ALA A 418 13.92 8.98 -1.33
C ALA A 418 12.49 8.45 -1.12
N ASN A 419 12.04 7.43 -1.85
CA ASN A 419 10.69 6.89 -1.69
C ASN A 419 10.67 5.42 -1.27
N LEU A 420 11.84 4.80 -1.10
CA LEU A 420 11.96 3.35 -0.89
C LEU A 420 11.13 2.90 0.31
N ALA A 421 11.11 3.70 1.39
CA ALA A 421 10.34 3.40 2.59
C ALA A 421 8.82 3.38 2.38
N THR A 422 8.31 4.07 1.36
CA THR A 422 6.87 4.19 1.07
C THR A 422 6.34 3.05 0.19
N PHE A 423 7.22 2.31 -0.48
CA PHE A 423 6.83 1.23 -1.39
C PHE A 423 6.61 -0.06 -0.64
N SER A 424 5.49 -0.73 -0.92
CA SER A 424 5.16 -2.01 -0.28
C SER A 424 5.76 -3.24 -0.98
N ASP A 425 6.43 -3.04 -2.13
CA ASP A 425 6.96 -4.12 -2.96
C ASP A 425 8.47 -3.99 -3.21
N GLY A 426 9.09 -5.14 -3.50
CA GLY A 426 10.51 -5.23 -3.80
C GLY A 426 10.95 -4.64 -5.13
N LYS A 427 10.02 -4.10 -5.91
CA LYS A 427 10.31 -3.70 -7.29
C LYS A 427 11.15 -2.44 -7.35
N ALA A 428 11.04 -1.56 -6.36
CA ALA A 428 11.90 -0.39 -6.26
C ALA A 428 13.38 -0.77 -6.01
N VAL A 429 13.63 -1.81 -5.20
CA VAL A 429 14.98 -2.35 -5.00
C VAL A 429 15.52 -2.89 -6.33
N LEU A 430 14.72 -3.66 -7.08
CA LEU A 430 15.08 -4.14 -8.42
C LEU A 430 15.41 -3.00 -9.38
N ALA A 431 14.62 -1.92 -9.37
CA ALA A 431 14.87 -0.76 -10.21
C ALA A 431 16.20 -0.08 -9.87
N ILE A 432 16.53 0.05 -8.58
CA ILE A 432 17.82 0.57 -8.14
C ILE A 432 18.96 -0.34 -8.61
N LEU A 433 18.84 -1.66 -8.42
CA LEU A 433 19.85 -2.62 -8.88
C LEU A 433 20.05 -2.58 -10.40
N ASP A 434 18.97 -2.50 -11.18
CA ASP A 434 19.04 -2.36 -12.64
C ASP A 434 19.78 -1.09 -13.06
N LEU A 435 19.50 0.05 -12.40
CA LEU A 435 20.20 1.30 -12.66
C LEU A 435 21.71 1.20 -12.35
N LEU A 436 22.08 0.61 -11.21
CA LEU A 436 23.48 0.42 -10.83
C LEU A 436 24.21 -0.52 -11.80
N ASN A 437 23.57 -1.63 -12.19
CA ASN A 437 24.11 -2.57 -13.17
C ASN A 437 24.30 -1.94 -14.57
N ARG A 438 23.48 -0.94 -14.91
CA ARG A 438 23.63 -0.13 -16.14
C ARG A 438 24.74 0.93 -16.06
N GLY A 439 25.51 0.96 -14.96
CA GLY A 439 26.66 1.85 -14.80
C GLY A 439 26.34 3.22 -14.23
N MET A 440 25.13 3.44 -13.69
CA MET A 440 24.81 4.66 -12.95
C MET A 440 25.70 4.76 -11.71
N SER A 441 26.37 5.91 -11.54
CA SER A 441 27.25 6.07 -10.38
C SER A 441 26.43 6.13 -9.08
N PRO A 442 26.74 5.28 -8.08
CA PRO A 442 26.07 5.28 -6.77
C PRO A 442 26.41 6.52 -5.93
N THR A 443 27.44 7.26 -6.32
CA THR A 443 27.95 8.44 -5.59
C THR A 443 27.58 9.76 -6.25
N LEU A 444 26.65 9.76 -7.21
CA LEU A 444 26.10 10.98 -7.82
C LEU A 444 25.56 11.92 -6.75
N ARG A 445 25.83 13.21 -6.89
CA ARG A 445 25.46 14.23 -5.92
C ARG A 445 24.41 15.16 -6.51
N ASN A 446 23.34 15.39 -5.78
CA ASN A 446 22.38 16.44 -6.11
C ASN A 446 22.91 17.84 -5.73
N HIS A 447 22.12 18.91 -5.92
CA HIS A 447 22.56 20.28 -5.62
C HIS A 447 22.80 20.53 -4.12
N LYS A 448 22.28 19.68 -3.22
CA LYS A 448 22.61 19.69 -1.79
C LYS A 448 23.89 18.91 -1.47
N GLY A 449 24.56 18.35 -2.48
CA GLY A 449 25.76 17.52 -2.32
C GLY A 449 25.46 16.08 -1.87
N ARG A 450 24.19 15.68 -1.83
CA ARG A 450 23.75 14.39 -1.28
C ARG A 450 23.74 13.30 -2.33
N THR A 451 24.14 12.12 -1.90
CA THR A 451 24.07 10.89 -2.69
C THR A 451 22.75 10.15 -2.45
N PRO A 452 22.38 9.18 -3.31
CA PRO A 452 21.23 8.31 -3.07
C PRO A 452 21.28 7.63 -1.69
N LEU A 453 22.47 7.27 -1.20
CA LEU A 453 22.63 6.69 0.14
C LEU A 453 22.23 7.65 1.27
N HIS A 454 22.47 8.97 1.13
CA HIS A 454 21.98 9.94 2.12
C HIS A 454 20.46 9.92 2.24
N LEU A 455 19.77 9.84 1.09
CA LEU A 455 18.31 9.83 1.03
C LEU A 455 17.74 8.52 1.57
N LEU A 456 18.37 7.39 1.24
CA LEU A 456 18.04 6.08 1.81
C LEU A 456 18.19 6.08 3.33
N CYS A 457 19.26 6.67 3.86
CA CYS A 457 19.52 6.71 5.30
C CYS A 457 18.66 7.71 6.07
N GLY A 458 18.00 8.66 5.40
CA GLY A 458 17.04 9.58 6.02
C GLY A 458 15.64 9.00 6.21
N GLN A 459 15.44 7.72 5.87
CA GLN A 459 14.17 7.01 6.01
C GLN A 459 14.41 5.57 6.42
N VAL A 460 13.49 4.99 7.19
CA VAL A 460 13.55 3.58 7.57
C VAL A 460 12.18 2.96 7.35
N SER A 461 12.17 1.79 6.73
CA SER A 461 10.98 0.96 6.57
C SER A 461 11.35 -0.49 6.80
N GLN A 462 10.35 -1.28 7.16
CA GLN A 462 10.46 -2.73 7.37
C GLN A 462 11.05 -3.43 6.16
N HIS A 463 10.74 -2.93 4.97
CA HIS A 463 11.27 -3.45 3.71
C HIS A 463 12.79 -3.39 3.61
N TYR A 464 13.46 -2.50 4.35
CA TYR A 464 14.93 -2.44 4.37
C TYR A 464 15.52 -3.71 4.94
N PHE A 465 14.90 -4.25 5.98
CA PHE A 465 15.39 -5.39 6.76
C PHE A 465 14.77 -6.73 6.34
N MET A 466 13.82 -6.73 5.41
CA MET A 466 13.26 -7.98 4.87
C MET A 466 14.34 -8.76 4.10
N PRO A 467 14.52 -10.06 4.37
CA PRO A 467 15.49 -10.88 3.66
C PRO A 467 15.06 -11.05 2.19
N SER A 468 16.00 -10.82 1.27
CA SER A 468 15.80 -11.11 -0.15
C SER A 468 15.79 -12.62 -0.40
N THR A 469 15.04 -13.07 -1.40
CA THR A 469 15.03 -14.50 -1.80
C THR A 469 16.38 -14.96 -2.35
N VAL A 470 17.23 -14.02 -2.76
CA VAL A 470 18.47 -14.20 -3.54
C VAL A 470 19.69 -14.37 -2.67
N SER A 471 19.77 -13.54 -1.63
CA SER A 471 20.93 -13.52 -0.73
C SER A 471 20.57 -13.80 0.71
N GLN A 472 19.27 -13.81 1.04
CA GLN A 472 18.79 -13.84 2.42
C GLN A 472 19.37 -12.68 3.27
N SER A 473 20.05 -11.73 2.60
CA SER A 473 20.46 -10.44 3.14
C SER A 473 19.30 -9.47 3.00
N SER A 474 19.30 -8.48 3.87
CA SER A 474 18.28 -7.45 3.86
C SER A 474 18.32 -6.62 2.56
N ALA A 475 17.22 -5.95 2.20
CA ALA A 475 17.21 -5.06 1.04
C ALA A 475 18.30 -3.98 1.11
N ILE A 476 18.58 -3.44 2.31
CA ILE A 476 19.65 -2.46 2.49
C ILE A 476 21.02 -3.09 2.26
N ASP A 477 21.26 -4.32 2.73
CA ASP A 477 22.52 -5.02 2.47
C ASP A 477 22.73 -5.25 0.98
N VAL A 478 21.70 -5.73 0.27
CA VAL A 478 21.76 -5.96 -1.18
C VAL A 478 22.08 -4.67 -1.94
N LEU A 479 21.50 -3.54 -1.51
CA LEU A 479 21.74 -2.23 -2.11
C LEU A 479 23.15 -1.70 -1.82
N LEU A 480 23.66 -1.89 -0.61
CA LEU A 480 25.03 -1.54 -0.24
C LEU A 480 26.04 -2.37 -1.03
N ASP A 481 25.86 -3.69 -1.08
CA ASP A 481 26.69 -4.65 -1.81
C ASP A 481 26.71 -4.37 -3.33
N ALA A 482 25.61 -3.82 -3.88
CA ALA A 482 25.51 -3.41 -5.27
C ALA A 482 26.28 -2.12 -5.60
N GLY A 483 26.98 -1.52 -4.64
CA GLY A 483 27.91 -0.40 -4.85
C GLY A 483 27.51 0.90 -4.14
N LEU A 484 26.35 0.96 -3.47
CA LEU A 484 26.01 2.14 -2.65
C LEU A 484 26.96 2.33 -1.47
N GLU A 485 27.62 1.27 -1.00
CA GLU A 485 28.67 1.34 0.02
C GLU A 485 29.83 2.28 -0.34
N LEU A 486 30.10 2.51 -1.63
CA LEU A 486 31.12 3.49 -2.08
C LEU A 486 30.82 4.92 -1.60
N GLY A 487 29.55 5.23 -1.32
CA GLY A 487 29.10 6.52 -0.81
C GLY A 487 29.04 6.63 0.72
N ILE A 488 29.44 5.60 1.46
CA ILE A 488 29.16 5.48 2.91
C ILE A 488 29.70 6.64 3.76
N ASN A 489 30.86 7.16 3.39
CA ASN A 489 31.51 8.30 4.05
C ASN A 489 31.49 9.59 3.20
N SER A 490 30.67 9.63 2.14
CA SER A 490 30.50 10.85 1.35
C SER A 490 29.74 11.89 2.17
N VAL A 491 30.23 13.14 2.20
CA VAL A 491 29.57 14.23 2.93
C VAL A 491 28.82 15.15 1.99
N ASP A 492 27.65 15.65 2.40
CA ASP A 492 26.88 16.63 1.66
C ASP A 492 27.42 18.08 1.82
N ASN A 493 26.69 19.06 1.28
CA ASN A 493 27.10 20.46 1.36
C ASN A 493 27.11 21.01 2.80
N ASP A 494 26.48 20.33 3.77
CA ASP A 494 26.47 20.70 5.18
C ASP A 494 27.46 19.84 5.99
N GLY A 495 28.28 19.03 5.33
CA GLY A 495 29.23 18.13 5.96
C GLY A 495 28.58 16.89 6.58
N ALA A 496 27.30 16.64 6.33
CA ALA A 496 26.61 15.46 6.86
C ALA A 496 26.85 14.26 5.94
N ALA A 497 27.41 13.19 6.51
CA ALA A 497 27.50 11.85 5.90
C ALA A 497 26.21 11.02 6.14
N PRO A 498 25.95 9.94 5.35
CA PRO A 498 24.78 9.08 5.50
C PRO A 498 24.51 8.56 6.91
N ILE A 499 25.55 8.25 7.69
CA ILE A 499 25.41 7.80 9.09
C ILE A 499 24.73 8.85 9.99
N HIS A 500 24.90 10.15 9.71
CA HIS A 500 24.21 11.21 10.45
C HIS A 500 22.70 11.20 10.16
N PHE A 501 22.29 10.87 8.94
CA PHE A 501 20.88 10.69 8.59
C PHE A 501 20.33 9.43 9.25
N ALA A 502 21.07 8.32 9.21
CA ALA A 502 20.66 7.08 9.87
C ALA A 502 20.43 7.27 11.38
N ALA A 503 21.28 8.08 12.03
CA ALA A 503 21.18 8.37 13.46
C ALA A 503 19.90 9.13 13.86
N THR A 504 19.18 9.76 12.92
CA THR A 504 17.89 10.40 13.21
C THR A 504 16.71 9.43 13.17
N VAL A 505 16.87 8.24 12.59
CA VAL A 505 15.76 7.34 12.24
C VAL A 505 15.86 5.93 12.80
N SER A 506 17.04 5.31 12.84
CA SER A 506 17.17 3.91 13.30
C SER A 506 18.57 3.52 13.75
N GLU A 507 18.61 2.92 14.93
CA GLU A 507 19.78 2.28 15.53
C GLU A 507 20.30 1.09 14.70
N ALA A 508 19.39 0.32 14.08
CA ALA A 508 19.75 -0.83 13.26
C ALA A 508 20.51 -0.42 12.00
N LEU A 509 20.09 0.68 11.37
CA LEU A 509 20.77 1.22 10.21
C LEU A 509 22.13 1.80 10.58
N VAL A 510 22.25 2.47 11.73
CA VAL A 510 23.54 2.95 12.26
C VAL A 510 24.50 1.78 12.50
N ALA A 511 24.06 0.71 13.16
CA ALA A 511 24.85 -0.48 13.40
C ALA A 511 25.34 -1.12 12.09
N ASN A 512 24.44 -1.26 11.12
CA ASN A 512 24.76 -1.79 9.79
C ASN A 512 25.83 -0.93 9.11
N LEU A 513 25.65 0.40 9.05
CA LEU A 513 26.63 1.30 8.44
C LEU A 513 28.00 1.25 9.14
N ILE A 514 28.05 1.19 10.48
CA ILE A 514 29.31 1.04 11.24
C ILE A 514 30.01 -0.27 10.86
N SER A 515 29.26 -1.38 10.76
CA SER A 515 29.81 -2.69 10.36
C SER A 515 30.40 -2.69 8.94
N ARG A 516 29.94 -1.77 8.08
CA ARG A 516 30.41 -1.53 6.70
C ARG A 516 31.48 -0.41 6.60
N GLY A 517 32.03 0.04 7.72
CA GLY A 517 33.13 1.02 7.73
C GLY A 517 32.70 2.49 7.66
N ALA A 518 31.46 2.82 8.00
CA ALA A 518 31.08 4.20 8.29
C ALA A 518 31.87 4.74 9.50
N VAL A 519 32.27 6.00 9.46
CA VAL A 519 33.05 6.63 10.54
C VAL A 519 32.11 7.25 11.58
N PRO A 520 31.94 6.66 12.79
CA PRO A 520 31.01 7.18 13.79
C PRO A 520 31.48 8.50 14.43
N THR A 521 32.78 8.81 14.33
CA THR A 521 33.36 10.05 14.86
C THR A 521 33.21 11.25 13.93
N SER A 522 32.58 11.10 12.78
CA SER A 522 32.40 12.20 11.82
C SER A 522 31.54 13.30 12.43
N THR A 523 31.79 14.54 12.00
CA THR A 523 31.01 15.70 12.42
C THR A 523 30.52 16.51 11.23
N THR A 524 29.37 17.16 11.40
CA THR A 524 28.82 18.08 10.39
C THR A 524 29.61 19.38 10.34
N LYS A 525 29.30 20.27 9.38
CA LYS A 525 29.86 21.64 9.35
C LYS A 525 29.52 22.43 10.61
N GLU A 526 28.44 22.14 11.33
CA GLU A 526 28.12 22.76 12.62
C GLU A 526 28.95 22.18 13.79
N GLY A 527 29.77 21.16 13.53
CA GLY A 527 30.53 20.44 14.55
C GLY A 527 29.67 19.48 15.37
N LEU A 528 28.49 19.10 14.87
CA LEU A 528 27.61 18.13 15.53
C LEU A 528 28.18 16.72 15.31
N ASN A 529 28.39 15.97 16.38
CA ASN A 529 28.66 14.53 16.32
C ASN A 529 27.34 13.73 16.34
N LEU A 530 27.43 12.40 16.18
CA LEU A 530 26.23 11.54 16.17
C LEU A 530 25.40 11.58 17.46
N LEU A 531 26.01 11.82 18.62
CA LEU A 531 25.27 11.95 19.90
C LEU A 531 24.41 13.22 19.93
N HIS A 532 24.90 14.33 19.37
CA HIS A 532 24.07 15.55 19.23
C HIS A 532 22.85 15.24 18.37
N ILE A 533 23.07 14.65 17.19
CA ILE A 533 22.01 14.40 16.20
C ILE A 533 20.97 13.41 16.72
N ALA A 534 21.40 12.29 17.30
CA ALA A 534 20.50 11.30 17.89
C ALA A 534 19.71 11.89 19.08
N SER A 535 20.33 12.79 19.87
CA SER A 535 19.64 13.50 20.96
C SER A 535 18.58 14.47 20.43
N ILE A 536 18.91 15.28 19.41
CA ILE A 536 17.95 16.19 18.74
C ILE A 536 16.77 15.39 18.16
N ALA A 537 17.04 14.24 17.54
CA ALA A 537 16.04 13.38 16.93
C ALA A 537 15.28 12.48 17.91
N ARG A 538 15.52 12.61 19.23
CA ARG A 538 14.85 11.81 20.28
C ARG A 538 15.10 10.29 20.19
N GLN A 539 16.23 9.87 19.60
CA GLN A 539 16.58 8.46 19.35
C GLN A 539 17.40 7.85 20.49
N GLY A 540 16.73 7.46 21.59
CA GLY A 540 17.38 6.90 22.78
C GLY A 540 18.20 5.64 22.49
N ASN A 541 17.68 4.71 21.69
CA ASN A 541 18.40 3.47 21.34
C ASN A 541 19.69 3.75 20.56
N THR A 542 19.66 4.69 19.62
CA THR A 542 20.84 5.11 18.87
C THR A 542 21.89 5.73 19.80
N VAL A 543 21.47 6.52 20.79
CA VAL A 543 22.40 7.09 21.78
C VAL A 543 23.06 5.97 22.61
N GLY A 544 22.28 5.01 23.11
CA GLY A 544 22.81 3.86 23.84
C GLY A 544 23.84 3.06 23.03
N LEU A 545 23.50 2.73 21.79
CA LEU A 545 24.38 2.02 20.86
C LEU A 545 25.70 2.77 20.60
N LEU A 546 25.63 4.09 20.40
CA LEU A 546 26.82 4.90 20.17
C LEU A 546 27.70 4.98 21.42
N LEU A 547 27.11 5.13 22.61
CA LEU A 547 27.85 5.17 23.87
C LEU A 547 28.59 3.86 24.14
N GLU A 548 27.95 2.72 23.88
CA GLU A 548 28.57 1.40 23.98
C GLU A 548 29.74 1.27 23.00
N HIS A 549 29.53 1.64 21.73
CA HIS A 549 30.57 1.64 20.71
C HIS A 549 31.75 2.55 21.09
N TYR A 550 31.50 3.76 21.60
CA TYR A 550 32.55 4.68 22.04
C TYR A 550 33.27 4.20 23.29
N THR A 551 32.60 3.47 24.17
CA THR A 551 33.24 2.86 25.35
C THR A 551 34.20 1.76 24.89
N TRP A 552 33.75 0.88 23.99
CA TRP A 552 34.56 -0.21 23.45
C TRP A 552 35.76 0.27 22.63
N THR A 553 35.59 1.33 21.83
CA THR A 553 36.67 1.94 21.03
C THR A 553 37.54 2.95 21.77
N GLY A 554 37.27 3.24 23.06
CA GLY A 554 38.04 4.19 23.87
C GLY A 554 37.82 5.67 23.51
N GLN A 555 36.69 6.01 22.87
CA GLN A 555 36.35 7.35 22.37
C GLN A 555 35.28 8.06 23.21
N ILE A 556 35.05 7.60 24.45
CA ILE A 556 33.97 8.10 25.32
C ILE A 556 34.02 9.62 25.59
N ALA A 557 35.18 10.26 25.42
CA ALA A 557 35.35 11.71 25.51
C ALA A 557 34.41 12.50 24.56
N LEU A 558 33.91 11.87 23.49
CA LEU A 558 32.93 12.45 22.56
C LEU A 558 31.59 12.80 23.23
N VAL A 559 31.28 12.22 24.39
CA VAL A 559 30.08 12.56 25.19
C VAL A 559 30.07 14.05 25.61
N ASN A 560 31.25 14.66 25.71
CA ASN A 560 31.45 16.07 26.08
C ASN A 560 31.98 16.93 24.92
N ALA A 561 32.01 16.39 23.70
CA ALA A 561 32.44 17.13 22.51
C ALA A 561 31.53 18.35 22.30
N ARG A 562 32.14 19.50 21.99
CA ARG A 562 31.41 20.76 21.80
C ARG A 562 31.25 21.08 20.32
N CYS A 563 30.03 21.39 19.89
CA CYS A 563 29.76 21.90 18.55
C CYS A 563 30.21 23.36 18.40
N LYS A 564 30.03 23.97 17.22
CA LYS A 564 30.53 25.34 16.93
C LYS A 564 30.00 26.42 17.87
N ILE A 565 28.78 26.26 18.39
CA ILE A 565 28.17 27.17 19.38
C ILE A 565 28.51 26.79 20.84
N GLY A 566 29.42 25.84 21.04
CA GLY A 566 29.92 25.42 22.35
C GLY A 566 29.05 24.40 23.09
N ARG A 567 27.92 23.93 22.52
CA ARG A 567 27.05 22.96 23.19
C ARG A 567 27.60 21.55 23.12
N ALA A 568 27.36 20.80 24.18
CA ALA A 568 27.58 19.36 24.27
C ALA A 568 26.27 18.58 23.98
N PRO A 569 26.33 17.28 23.64
CA PRO A 569 25.15 16.45 23.38
C PRO A 569 24.09 16.51 24.49
N LEU A 570 24.53 16.61 25.75
CA LEU A 570 23.64 16.73 26.91
C LEU A 570 22.73 17.96 26.85
N HIS A 571 23.18 19.09 26.27
CA HIS A 571 22.33 20.27 26.10
C HIS A 571 21.18 19.99 25.13
N ASP A 572 21.46 19.29 24.02
CA ASP A 572 20.46 18.99 23.01
C ASP A 572 19.50 17.90 23.50
N ALA A 573 19.98 16.92 24.28
CA ALA A 573 19.13 15.95 24.97
C ALA A 573 18.15 16.62 25.94
N CYS A 574 18.62 17.55 26.79
CA CYS A 574 17.77 18.30 27.71
C CYS A 574 16.75 19.19 26.98
N ARG A 575 17.15 19.85 25.88
CA ARG A 575 16.24 20.62 25.02
C ARG A 575 15.18 19.73 24.36
N SER A 576 15.52 18.48 24.01
CA SER A 576 14.61 17.55 23.35
C SER A 576 13.52 16.97 24.27
N GLY A 577 13.73 16.99 25.59
CA GLY A 577 12.77 16.47 26.57
C GLY A 577 12.79 14.95 26.77
N ARG A 578 13.85 14.24 26.35
CA ARG A 578 13.97 12.78 26.50
C ARG A 578 14.78 12.37 27.73
N LEU A 579 14.08 11.88 28.75
CA LEU A 579 14.67 11.49 30.03
C LEU A 579 15.71 10.37 29.90
N GLU A 580 15.39 9.33 29.13
CA GLU A 580 16.25 8.15 28.95
C GLU A 580 17.60 8.54 28.33
N THR A 581 17.57 9.41 27.32
CA THR A 581 18.77 9.93 26.66
C THR A 581 19.64 10.73 27.64
N VAL A 582 19.02 11.61 28.44
CA VAL A 582 19.74 12.38 29.46
C VAL A 582 20.37 11.45 30.50
N ALA A 583 19.63 10.45 30.99
CA ALA A 583 20.13 9.48 31.96
C ALA A 583 21.34 8.70 31.43
N MET A 584 21.27 8.19 30.20
CA MET A 584 22.38 7.47 29.57
C MET A 584 23.62 8.35 29.37
N LEU A 585 23.45 9.60 28.94
CA LEU A 585 24.57 10.53 28.76
C LEU A 585 25.25 10.87 30.11
N LEU A 586 24.47 11.10 31.16
CA LEU A 586 25.01 11.35 32.51
C LEU A 586 25.75 10.13 33.06
N GLN A 587 25.20 8.93 32.91
CA GLN A 587 25.85 7.66 33.29
C GLN A 587 27.17 7.45 32.53
N ALA A 588 27.24 7.89 31.27
CA ALA A 588 28.45 7.86 30.45
C ALA A 588 29.48 8.97 30.77
N GLY A 589 29.23 9.81 31.78
CA GLY A 589 30.16 10.86 32.21
C GLY A 589 30.00 12.22 31.51
N ALA A 590 28.79 12.53 31.02
CA ALA A 590 28.50 13.87 30.53
C ALA A 590 28.62 14.93 31.64
N ASP A 591 29.25 16.06 31.32
CA ASP A 591 29.40 17.19 32.23
C ASP A 591 28.07 17.91 32.42
N VAL A 592 27.43 17.66 33.56
CA VAL A 592 26.16 18.26 33.99
C VAL A 592 26.20 19.80 34.06
N ASN A 593 27.39 20.38 34.22
CA ASN A 593 27.59 21.82 34.34
C ASN A 593 28.28 22.42 33.11
N ALA A 594 28.31 21.69 31.98
CA ALA A 594 28.88 22.19 30.74
C ALA A 594 28.20 23.50 30.31
N GLU A 595 29.00 24.41 29.76
CA GLU A 595 28.54 25.73 29.30
C GLU A 595 28.77 25.89 27.80
N ASP A 596 27.75 26.44 27.13
CA ASP A 596 27.83 26.84 25.72
C ASP A 596 28.57 28.17 25.51
N ALA A 597 28.74 28.59 24.25
CA ALA A 597 29.45 29.83 23.93
C ALA A 597 28.76 31.10 24.46
N LYS A 598 27.46 31.02 24.82
CA LYS A 598 26.69 32.09 25.46
C LYS A 598 26.67 31.93 26.99
N GLN A 599 27.52 31.06 27.54
CA GLN A 599 27.59 30.72 28.96
C GLN A 599 26.30 30.10 29.51
N LYS A 600 25.41 29.60 28.65
CA LYS A 600 24.23 28.85 29.11
C LYS A 600 24.67 27.45 29.55
N ARG A 601 24.22 27.03 30.72
CA ARG A 601 24.43 25.66 31.24
C ARG A 601 23.47 24.68 30.56
N VAL A 602 23.74 23.39 30.73
CA VAL A 602 22.82 22.30 30.37
C VAL A 602 21.41 22.53 30.94
N LEU A 603 21.33 22.95 32.20
CA LEU A 603 20.05 23.19 32.86
C LEU A 603 19.25 24.35 32.22
N ASP A 604 19.93 25.35 31.65
CA ASP A 604 19.29 26.45 30.92
C ASP A 604 18.71 25.97 29.57
N ALA A 605 19.23 24.87 29.01
CA ALA A 605 18.72 24.30 27.76
C ALA A 605 17.33 23.67 27.93
N CYS A 606 16.94 23.25 29.15
CA CYS A 606 15.58 22.76 29.44
C CYS A 606 14.50 23.83 29.16
N ALA A 607 14.83 25.12 29.32
CA ALA A 607 13.90 26.21 28.99
C ALA A 607 13.64 26.33 27.47
N GLU A 608 14.47 25.72 26.62
CA GLU A 608 14.27 25.76 25.16
C GLU A 608 13.30 24.67 24.66
N PHE A 609 12.83 23.78 25.55
CA PHE A 609 11.95 22.66 25.21
C PHE A 609 10.63 23.08 24.55
N THR A 610 9.92 24.06 25.10
CA THR A 610 8.62 24.52 24.54
C THR A 610 8.77 25.03 23.11
N ALA A 611 9.90 25.64 22.78
CA ALA A 611 10.19 26.10 21.42
C ALA A 611 10.58 24.94 20.50
N GLU A 612 11.29 23.94 21.03
CA GLU A 612 11.64 22.72 20.29
C GLU A 612 10.39 21.89 19.95
N GLU A 613 9.45 21.74 20.89
CA GLU A 613 8.22 20.96 20.70
C GLU A 613 7.37 21.47 19.53
N LYS A 614 7.31 22.80 19.34
CA LYS A 614 6.61 23.42 18.20
C LYS A 614 7.16 22.98 16.84
N LEU A 615 8.44 22.62 16.75
CA LEU A 615 9.05 22.11 15.51
C LEU A 615 8.59 20.69 15.17
N TRP A 616 8.03 19.97 16.15
CA TRP A 616 7.44 18.65 15.97
C TRP A 616 5.93 18.71 15.69
N GLU A 617 5.21 19.76 16.11
CA GLU A 617 3.78 19.95 15.85
C GLU A 617 3.46 20.44 14.42
N LEU A 618 4.37 21.15 13.75
CA LEU A 618 4.18 21.79 12.43
C LEU A 618 4.05 20.82 11.23
N THR A 619 3.87 19.52 11.47
CA THR A 619 3.91 18.49 10.43
C THR A 619 2.54 17.89 10.17
N GLU A 620 1.75 18.53 9.32
CA GLU A 620 0.65 17.84 8.67
C GLU A 620 1.21 16.74 7.75
N ASP A 621 0.61 15.54 7.80
CA ASP A 621 0.88 14.42 6.87
C ASP A 621 0.85 14.85 5.38
N SER A 622 0.17 15.97 5.06
CA SER A 622 0.09 16.57 3.73
C SER A 622 1.46 17.04 3.20
N MET A 623 2.37 17.47 4.08
CA MET A 623 3.72 17.92 3.72
C MET A 623 4.68 16.77 3.41
N ASN A 624 4.34 15.52 3.78
CA ASN A 624 5.07 14.33 3.36
C ASN A 624 4.93 14.02 1.86
N LEU A 625 4.04 14.70 1.13
CA LEU A 625 3.89 14.50 -0.32
C LEU A 625 5.09 14.99 -1.17
N PHE A 626 5.94 15.87 -0.65
CA PHE A 626 6.93 16.62 -1.46
C PHE A 626 8.38 16.59 -0.96
N HIS A 627 8.80 15.55 -0.23
CA HIS A 627 10.22 15.27 0.06
C HIS A 627 10.97 16.27 0.96
N THR A 628 10.28 17.03 1.83
CA THR A 628 10.94 17.98 2.75
C THR A 628 11.35 17.38 4.10
N LEU A 629 10.77 16.26 4.51
CA LEU A 629 10.94 15.71 5.86
C LEU A 629 12.16 14.76 6.04
N GLN A 630 12.86 14.39 4.96
CA GLN A 630 14.03 13.46 5.00
C GLN A 630 15.29 14.02 5.66
N THR A 631 15.24 15.27 6.12
CA THR A 631 16.42 16.01 6.61
C THR A 631 16.27 16.55 8.02
N GLY A 632 15.06 16.50 8.57
CA GLY A 632 14.77 17.05 9.89
C GLY A 632 15.70 16.42 10.94
N GLY A 633 16.29 17.24 11.79
CA GLY A 633 17.12 16.79 12.91
C GLY A 633 18.61 16.52 12.62
N VAL A 634 19.05 16.49 11.35
CA VAL A 634 20.50 16.37 11.03
C VAL A 634 21.24 17.68 11.30
N LEU A 635 20.56 18.80 11.08
CA LEU A 635 21.05 20.14 11.40
C LEU A 635 20.11 20.79 12.41
N ARG A 636 20.68 21.64 13.25
CA ARG A 636 19.93 22.28 14.34
C ARG A 636 18.98 23.38 13.83
N GLU A 637 19.39 24.11 12.79
CA GLU A 637 18.65 25.27 12.25
C GLU A 637 17.42 24.89 11.42
N LEU A 638 17.22 23.60 11.12
CA LEU A 638 16.06 23.16 10.35
C LEU A 638 14.76 23.38 11.12
N GLU A 639 13.77 23.94 10.43
CA GLU A 639 12.42 24.20 10.96
C GLU A 639 11.55 22.94 11.07
N THR A 640 12.07 21.79 10.64
CA THR A 640 11.37 20.50 10.68
C THR A 640 12.18 19.46 11.43
N ARG A 641 11.47 18.49 12.01
CA ARG A 641 12.03 17.35 12.73
C ARG A 641 11.64 16.03 12.05
N PRO A 642 12.46 14.97 12.22
CA PRO A 642 12.24 13.72 11.52
C PRO A 642 11.02 13.03 12.14
N HIS A 643 9.93 12.91 11.36
CA HIS A 643 8.78 12.10 11.73
C HIS A 643 8.73 10.85 10.88
N GLN A 644 8.44 9.70 11.50
CA GLN A 644 8.23 8.47 10.73
C GLN A 644 6.91 8.59 9.93
N PRO A 645 6.89 8.18 8.65
CA PRO A 645 5.68 8.23 7.84
C PRO A 645 4.61 7.30 8.45
N SER A 646 3.45 7.85 8.82
CA SER A 646 2.31 7.05 9.29
C SER A 646 1.79 6.18 8.15
N THR A 647 2.01 4.86 8.22
CA THR A 647 1.60 3.90 7.19
C THR A 647 0.09 3.64 7.18
N SER A 648 -0.69 4.34 8.00
CA SER A 648 -2.11 4.02 8.19
C SER A 648 -3.01 4.64 7.12
N LYS A 649 -3.38 3.81 6.13
CA LYS A 649 -4.58 4.00 5.30
C LYS A 649 -5.87 3.54 6.00
N THR A 650 -5.85 3.17 7.29
CA THR A 650 -7.11 2.80 7.97
C THR A 650 -7.88 4.09 8.24
N ARG A 651 -9.17 4.09 7.88
CA ARG A 651 -10.10 5.20 8.13
C ARG A 651 -9.84 5.71 9.54
N LYS A 652 -9.31 6.93 9.67
CA LYS A 652 -9.18 7.64 10.94
C LYS A 652 -10.56 7.66 11.58
N ARG A 653 -10.88 6.67 12.44
CA ARG A 653 -11.90 6.85 13.47
C ARG A 653 -11.48 8.13 14.19
N ARG A 654 -12.43 8.98 14.59
CA ARG A 654 -12.11 10.14 15.42
C ARG A 654 -11.59 9.62 16.76
N VAL A 655 -10.30 9.31 16.83
CA VAL A 655 -9.57 8.96 18.05
C VAL A 655 -9.57 10.23 18.91
N GLY A 656 -10.05 10.12 20.15
CA GLY A 656 -10.20 11.25 21.06
C GLY A 656 -8.85 11.90 21.40
N LEU A 657 -8.89 13.12 21.94
CA LEU A 657 -7.71 13.88 22.42
C LEU A 657 -7.05 13.29 23.70
N ASN A 658 -7.36 12.05 24.09
CA ASN A 658 -7.23 11.59 25.47
C ASN A 658 -6.39 10.31 25.66
N GLU A 659 -5.59 9.89 24.67
CA GLU A 659 -4.78 8.65 24.69
C GLU A 659 -3.34 8.94 24.29
N VAL A 660 -2.38 8.12 24.75
CA VAL A 660 -0.98 8.14 24.27
C VAL A 660 -0.96 7.67 22.82
N ARG A 661 -0.63 8.56 21.88
CA ARG A 661 -0.69 8.32 20.44
C ARG A 661 0.65 7.87 19.88
N SER A 662 1.74 8.27 20.52
CA SER A 662 3.10 7.88 20.15
C SER A 662 4.07 8.02 21.32
N GLU A 663 5.26 7.45 21.18
CA GLU A 663 6.35 7.73 22.13
C GLU A 663 6.69 9.22 22.18
N HIS A 664 6.27 10.07 21.24
CA HIS A 664 6.43 11.52 21.33
C HIS A 664 5.76 12.11 22.57
N ASP A 665 4.61 11.58 22.98
CA ASP A 665 3.80 12.14 24.07
C ASP A 665 4.43 11.94 25.46
N THR A 666 5.50 11.14 25.56
CA THR A 666 6.21 10.85 26.82
C THR A 666 7.35 11.84 27.13
N VAL A 667 7.57 12.86 26.30
CA VAL A 667 8.58 13.91 26.60
C VAL A 667 8.18 14.76 27.80
N SER A 668 9.15 15.11 28.62
CA SER A 668 8.92 15.89 29.85
C SER A 668 10.26 16.44 30.36
N ILE A 669 10.24 17.67 30.86
CA ILE A 669 11.45 18.36 31.35
C ILE A 669 11.56 18.39 32.88
N GLY A 670 10.47 18.22 33.63
CA GLY A 670 10.49 18.19 35.09
C GLY A 670 11.39 17.07 35.65
N PRO A 671 11.18 15.80 35.27
CA PRO A 671 12.07 14.69 35.63
C PRO A 671 13.53 14.93 35.20
N ILE A 672 13.75 15.57 34.05
CA ILE A 672 15.09 15.91 33.57
C ILE A 672 15.76 16.93 34.51
N VAL A 673 15.04 17.99 34.91
CA VAL A 673 15.55 19.00 35.85
C VAL A 673 15.92 18.37 37.19
N ARG A 674 15.09 17.44 37.71
CA ARG A 674 15.43 16.67 38.91
C ARG A 674 16.66 15.82 38.73
N LEU A 675 16.74 15.09 37.62
CA LEU A 675 17.85 14.20 37.34
C LEU A 675 19.17 14.97 37.26
N LEU A 676 19.17 16.14 36.61
CA LEU A 676 20.31 17.04 36.56
C LEU A 676 20.70 17.55 37.95
N ALA A 677 19.72 17.99 38.76
CA ALA A 677 19.97 18.43 40.13
C ALA A 677 20.58 17.32 41.00
N ALA A 678 20.07 16.09 40.90
CA ALA A 678 20.60 14.92 41.59
C ALA A 678 22.05 14.59 41.18
N HIS A 679 22.44 14.91 39.93
CA HIS A 679 23.82 14.77 39.43
C HIS A 679 24.70 16.01 39.69
N GLY A 680 24.24 16.97 40.48
CA GLY A 680 25.03 18.13 40.90
C GLY A 680 24.99 19.33 39.95
N ALA A 681 23.91 19.51 39.21
CA ALA A 681 23.69 20.75 38.44
C ALA A 681 23.63 21.97 39.38
N LYS A 682 24.39 23.02 39.05
CA LYS A 682 24.43 24.26 39.82
C LYS A 682 23.20 25.13 39.56
N LEU A 683 22.44 25.42 40.61
CA LEU A 683 21.17 26.17 40.60
C LEU A 683 21.32 27.68 40.93
N ASP A 684 22.54 28.20 40.95
CA ASP A 684 22.84 29.55 41.47
C ASP A 684 22.04 30.69 40.77
N PRO A 685 21.43 31.63 41.53
CA PRO A 685 20.58 32.69 40.99
C PRO A 685 21.32 33.90 40.38
N GLU A 686 22.62 34.07 40.66
CA GLU A 686 23.38 35.28 40.27
C GLU A 686 24.42 34.99 39.19
N ARG A 687 24.08 35.27 37.93
CA ARG A 687 25.03 35.33 36.81
C ARG A 687 25.03 36.73 36.19
N ARG A 688 26.23 37.31 36.06
CA ARG A 688 26.44 38.70 35.59
C ARG A 688 25.98 38.97 34.14
N PHE A 689 25.81 37.93 33.32
CA PHE A 689 25.53 38.06 31.88
C PHE A 689 24.48 37.08 31.33
N SER A 690 24.02 36.11 32.14
CA SER A 690 22.94 35.21 31.75
C SER A 690 21.70 35.47 32.61
N ASN A 691 20.57 35.48 31.93
CA ASN A 691 19.23 35.32 32.48
C ASN A 691 19.23 34.29 33.63
N ASN A 692 18.73 34.68 34.81
CA ASN A 692 18.48 33.77 35.94
C ASN A 692 17.65 32.57 35.44
N ILE A 693 17.92 31.36 35.91
CA ILE A 693 17.17 30.17 35.51
C ILE A 693 15.65 30.31 35.73
N MET A 694 15.23 31.02 36.79
CA MET A 694 13.82 31.36 37.01
C MET A 694 13.26 32.28 35.92
N SER A 695 14.06 33.26 35.46
CA SER A 695 13.62 34.12 34.37
C SER A 695 13.68 33.41 33.02
N ALA A 696 14.57 32.44 32.81
CA ALA A 696 14.56 31.58 31.64
C ALA A 696 13.29 30.72 31.55
N ALA A 697 12.87 30.11 32.67
CA ALA A 697 11.59 29.39 32.74
C ALA A 697 10.40 30.33 32.43
N VAL A 698 10.40 31.55 32.97
CA VAL A 698 9.37 32.56 32.70
C VAL A 698 9.35 33.00 31.23
N TRP A 699 10.50 33.35 30.65
CA TRP A 699 10.59 33.80 29.26
C TRP A 699 10.22 32.74 28.22
N SER A 700 10.47 31.48 28.55
CA SER A 700 10.06 30.35 27.72
C SER A 700 8.61 29.89 27.97
N GLU A 701 7.93 30.52 28.93
CA GLU A 701 6.61 30.11 29.43
C GLU A 701 6.57 28.64 29.86
N SER A 702 7.71 28.11 30.31
CA SER A 702 7.85 26.71 30.72
C SER A 702 7.37 26.52 32.15
N ALA A 703 6.09 26.17 32.27
CA ALA A 703 5.45 25.99 33.57
C ALA A 703 5.99 24.76 34.31
N GLU A 704 6.26 23.65 33.60
CA GLU A 704 6.81 22.42 34.16
C GLU A 704 8.19 22.66 34.81
N MET A 705 9.07 23.40 34.14
CA MET A 705 10.37 23.78 34.69
C MET A 705 10.23 24.68 35.92
N ALA A 706 9.32 25.66 35.89
CA ALA A 706 9.10 26.56 37.02
C ALA A 706 8.61 25.82 38.27
N VAL A 707 7.68 24.88 38.10
CA VAL A 707 7.15 24.04 39.18
C VAL A 707 8.25 23.17 39.78
N GLU A 708 9.07 22.52 38.94
CA GLU A 708 10.16 21.66 39.44
C GLU A 708 11.23 22.46 40.20
N LEU A 709 11.61 23.64 39.70
CA LEU A 709 12.59 24.50 40.36
C LEU A 709 12.11 24.97 41.74
N GLU A 710 10.84 25.32 41.85
CA GLU A 710 10.22 25.68 43.13
C GLU A 710 10.19 24.48 44.08
N ARG A 711 9.89 23.29 43.58
CA ARG A 711 9.89 22.05 44.37
C ARG A 711 11.27 21.72 44.92
N LEU A 712 12.31 21.81 44.09
CA LEU A 712 13.71 21.62 44.53
C LEU A 712 14.10 22.64 45.60
N ALA A 713 13.61 23.88 45.51
CA ALA A 713 13.84 24.90 46.54
C ALA A 713 13.10 24.58 47.84
N GLU A 714 11.85 24.11 47.77
CA GLU A 714 11.07 23.68 48.95
C GLU A 714 11.71 22.47 49.65
N GLN A 715 12.37 21.58 48.89
CA GLN A 715 13.15 20.45 49.41
C GLN A 715 14.51 20.87 50.01
N GLY A 716 14.85 22.16 49.96
CA GLY A 716 16.12 22.68 50.48
C GLY A 716 17.34 22.33 49.63
N VAL A 717 17.14 21.88 48.38
CA VAL A 717 18.24 21.57 47.43
C VAL A 717 19.01 22.84 47.06
N TRP A 718 18.36 24.00 47.09
CA TRP A 718 18.98 25.31 46.86
C TRP A 718 18.18 26.45 47.48
N ASP A 719 18.83 27.59 47.76
CA ASP A 719 18.21 28.74 48.42
C ASP A 719 17.60 29.73 47.41
N LEU A 720 16.32 30.04 47.60
CA LEU A 720 15.53 30.90 46.73
C LEU A 720 15.41 32.30 47.36
N HIS A 721 16.44 33.13 47.22
CA HIS A 721 16.46 34.48 47.80
C HIS A 721 15.36 35.42 47.21
N HIS A 722 14.21 35.47 47.91
CA HIS A 722 13.24 36.56 48.10
C HIS A 722 12.68 37.45 46.96
N ARG A 723 12.88 37.19 45.65
CA ARG A 723 12.03 37.83 44.62
C ARG A 723 11.59 36.87 43.50
N LYS A 724 10.62 35.99 43.82
CA LYS A 724 9.80 35.34 42.77
C LYS A 724 9.07 36.44 42.00
N SER A 725 9.26 36.52 40.67
CA SER A 725 8.47 37.43 39.84
C SER A 725 6.99 37.05 39.89
N ILE A 726 6.11 38.01 39.58
CA ILE A 726 4.66 37.74 39.53
C ILE A 726 4.38 36.65 38.47
N GLU A 727 5.09 36.69 37.34
CA GLU A 727 4.97 35.72 36.25
C GLU A 727 5.42 34.32 36.69
N PHE A 728 6.53 34.20 37.44
CA PHE A 728 6.97 32.91 38.00
C PHE A 728 5.91 32.35 38.95
N LYS A 729 5.39 33.19 39.85
CA LYS A 729 4.29 32.81 40.76
C LYS A 729 3.04 32.38 40.00
N TYR A 730 2.70 33.06 38.90
CA TYR A 730 1.55 32.73 38.06
C TYR A 730 1.71 31.36 37.40
N LEU A 731 2.88 31.07 36.82
CA LEU A 731 3.18 29.76 36.26
C LEU A 731 3.07 28.65 37.30
N THR A 732 3.61 28.86 38.51
CA THR A 732 3.56 27.86 39.59
C THR A 732 2.16 27.72 40.22
N MET A 733 1.39 28.81 40.30
CA MET A 733 0.06 28.82 40.93
C MET A 733 -0.91 27.87 40.24
N LYS A 734 -0.88 27.81 38.90
CA LYS A 734 -1.73 26.91 38.11
C LYS A 734 -1.62 25.44 38.53
N TRP A 735 -0.50 25.04 39.11
CA TRP A 735 -0.22 23.64 39.46
C TRP A 735 -0.27 23.41 40.97
N LYS A 736 0.02 24.41 41.81
CA LYS A 736 -0.05 24.26 43.28
C LYS A 736 -1.44 23.91 43.79
N GLU A 737 -2.49 24.39 43.13
CA GLU A 737 -3.88 24.09 43.50
C GLU A 737 -4.36 22.73 42.99
N VAL A 738 -3.65 22.12 42.02
CA VAL A 738 -4.05 20.85 41.40
C VAL A 738 -4.09 19.69 42.40
N PRO A 739 -3.09 19.48 43.28
CA PRO A 739 -3.20 18.44 44.31
C PRO A 739 -4.41 18.60 45.22
N ALA A 740 -4.77 19.83 45.60
CA ALA A 740 -5.92 20.07 46.48
C ALA A 740 -7.25 19.82 45.77
N LEU A 741 -7.35 20.22 44.49
CA LEU A 741 -8.49 19.90 43.63
C LEU A 741 -8.64 18.40 43.40
N LEU A 742 -7.53 17.70 43.15
CA LEU A 742 -7.51 16.24 43.04
C LEU A 742 -7.91 15.59 44.36
N ASP A 743 -7.39 16.08 45.49
CA ASP A 743 -7.77 15.59 46.83
C ASP A 743 -9.28 15.75 47.08
N GLU A 744 -9.86 16.88 46.68
CA GLU A 744 -11.31 17.13 46.79
C GLU A 744 -12.12 16.22 45.87
N GLU A 745 -11.73 16.10 44.61
CA GLU A 745 -12.41 15.26 43.61
C GLU A 745 -12.34 13.77 43.98
N LEU A 746 -11.18 13.30 44.45
CA LEU A 746 -11.00 11.92 44.92
C LEU A 746 -11.88 11.61 46.14
N ARG A 747 -12.11 12.59 47.03
CA ARG A 747 -13.00 12.45 48.19
C ARG A 747 -14.48 12.57 47.84
N SER A 748 -14.82 13.41 46.85
CA SER A 748 -16.21 13.74 46.50
C SER A 748 -16.85 12.77 45.50
N SER A 749 -16.11 12.39 44.45
CA SER A 749 -16.59 11.51 43.36
C SER A 749 -16.66 10.03 43.78
N GLY A 750 -15.78 9.62 44.70
CA GLY A 750 -15.71 8.25 45.23
C GLY A 750 -15.31 7.18 44.20
N TYR A 751 -14.84 7.58 43.01
CA TYR A 751 -14.31 6.69 41.96
C TYR A 751 -13.24 7.40 41.12
N ILE A 752 -12.16 6.70 40.77
CA ILE A 752 -11.06 7.22 39.97
C ILE A 752 -11.11 6.66 38.55
N LEU A 753 -11.24 7.52 37.54
CA LEU A 753 -11.06 7.12 36.13
C LEU A 753 -9.59 7.26 35.74
N HIS A 754 -8.95 6.17 35.34
CA HIS A 754 -7.54 6.22 34.93
C HIS A 754 -7.30 7.20 33.77
N TYR A 755 -8.26 7.33 32.82
CA TYR A 755 -8.19 8.29 31.71
C TYR A 755 -7.96 9.73 32.15
N ASP A 756 -8.55 10.16 33.27
CA ASP A 756 -8.36 11.53 33.76
C ASP A 756 -6.99 11.71 34.41
N LEU A 757 -6.47 10.67 35.07
CA LEU A 757 -5.09 10.66 35.56
C LEU A 757 -4.08 10.68 34.40
N VAL A 758 -4.31 9.93 33.33
CA VAL A 758 -3.45 9.92 32.13
C VAL A 758 -3.35 11.31 31.52
N LYS A 759 -4.45 12.06 31.41
CA LYS A 759 -4.44 13.45 30.91
C LYS A 759 -3.56 14.36 31.76
N LEU A 760 -3.54 14.18 33.07
CA LEU A 760 -2.72 14.96 33.98
C LEU A 760 -1.25 14.56 33.86
N ILE A 761 -0.96 13.25 33.77
CA ILE A 761 0.40 12.73 33.55
C ILE A 761 0.98 13.27 32.24
N LEU A 762 0.21 13.27 31.15
CA LEU A 762 0.62 13.85 29.85
C LEU A 762 0.80 15.37 29.88
N ARG A 763 0.32 16.05 30.91
CA ARG A 763 0.60 17.47 31.17
C ARG A 763 1.82 17.68 32.08
N GLY A 764 2.55 16.62 32.44
CA GLY A 764 3.72 16.69 33.32
C GLY A 764 3.39 16.71 34.82
N LEU A 765 2.18 16.31 35.22
CA LEU A 765 1.71 16.30 36.62
C LEU A 765 1.90 14.97 37.35
N HIS A 766 2.91 14.19 36.96
CA HIS A 766 3.14 12.87 37.56
C HIS A 766 3.34 12.94 39.09
N GLU A 767 3.98 13.99 39.61
CA GLU A 767 4.17 14.17 41.04
C GLU A 767 2.90 14.52 41.79
N GLU A 768 2.14 15.47 41.26
CA GLU A 768 0.92 15.98 41.86
C GLU A 768 -0.15 14.87 41.92
N VAL A 769 -0.24 14.08 40.85
CA VAL A 769 -1.08 12.88 40.81
C VAL A 769 -0.63 11.86 41.86
N ALA A 770 0.67 11.55 41.94
CA ALA A 770 1.16 10.59 42.93
C ALA A 770 0.91 11.04 44.38
N GLN A 771 1.17 12.31 44.69
CA GLN A 771 0.95 12.87 46.03
C GLN A 771 -0.52 12.86 46.43
N ALA A 772 -1.42 13.21 45.51
CA ALA A 772 -2.85 13.18 45.77
C ALA A 772 -3.34 11.75 46.06
N LEU A 773 -2.88 10.76 45.29
CA LEU A 773 -3.19 9.35 45.52
C LEU A 773 -2.63 8.84 46.86
N GLU A 774 -1.38 9.19 47.19
CA GLU A 774 -0.74 8.81 48.46
C GLU A 774 -1.45 9.39 49.68
N ARG A 775 -1.89 10.66 49.61
CA ARG A 775 -2.62 11.33 50.71
C ARG A 775 -4.01 10.74 50.95
N ASN A 776 -4.64 10.22 49.90
CA ASN A 776 -5.98 9.63 50.00
C ASN A 776 -5.94 8.10 49.97
N ARG A 777 -4.83 7.48 50.38
CA ARG A 777 -4.63 6.02 50.38
C ARG A 777 -5.79 5.24 51.01
N ASP A 778 -6.31 5.71 52.14
CA ASP A 778 -7.40 5.04 52.87
C ASP A 778 -8.76 5.07 52.14
N HIS A 779 -8.89 5.91 51.10
CA HIS A 779 -10.12 6.11 50.34
C HIS A 779 -10.15 5.33 49.01
N VAL A 780 -9.04 4.70 48.61
CA VAL A 780 -8.93 3.90 47.38
C VAL A 780 -9.68 2.58 47.57
N ARG A 781 -10.85 2.43 46.95
CA ARG A 781 -11.70 1.23 47.04
C ARG A 781 -11.25 0.15 46.05
N ASP A 782 -11.79 -1.06 46.15
CA ASP A 782 -11.49 -2.17 45.23
C ASP A 782 -11.77 -1.81 43.76
N THR A 783 -12.81 -1.01 43.49
CA THR A 783 -13.12 -0.51 42.14
C THR A 783 -12.04 0.45 41.62
N ASP A 784 -11.42 1.23 42.50
CA ASP A 784 -10.31 2.13 42.16
C ASP A 784 -9.00 1.35 41.95
N GLN A 785 -8.80 0.24 42.65
CA GLN A 785 -7.62 -0.63 42.45
C GLN A 785 -7.60 -1.25 41.05
N LYS A 786 -8.76 -1.56 40.48
CA LYS A 786 -8.87 -2.04 39.09
C LYS A 786 -8.49 -0.96 38.08
N GLU A 787 -8.94 0.28 38.28
CA GLU A 787 -8.57 1.43 37.45
C GLU A 787 -7.08 1.79 37.58
N LEU A 788 -6.54 1.77 38.79
CA LEU A 788 -5.10 1.94 39.03
C LEU A 788 -4.29 0.81 38.38
N SER A 789 -4.83 -0.41 38.32
CA SER A 789 -4.18 -1.52 37.62
C SER A 789 -4.08 -1.26 36.12
N GLU A 790 -5.09 -0.66 35.49
CA GLU A 790 -5.05 -0.23 34.08
C GLU A 790 -4.03 0.89 33.88
N LEU A 791 -3.98 1.88 34.79
CA LEU A 791 -2.96 2.92 34.78
C LEU A 791 -1.53 2.35 34.88
N LEU A 792 -1.30 1.38 35.75
CA LEU A 792 0.01 0.75 35.95
C LEU A 792 0.50 0.01 34.69
N VAL A 793 -0.40 -0.56 33.86
CA VAL A 793 -0.02 -1.13 32.55
C VAL A 793 0.55 -0.03 31.65
N LEU A 794 -0.12 1.13 31.59
CA LEU A 794 0.34 2.27 30.79
C LEU A 794 1.68 2.82 31.31
N LEU A 795 1.83 2.98 32.61
CA LEU A 795 3.06 3.47 33.24
C LEU A 795 4.23 2.53 33.00
N ALA A 796 4.00 1.22 33.12
CA ALA A 796 5.01 0.21 32.83
C ALA A 796 5.43 0.26 31.36
N ARG A 797 4.47 0.37 30.43
CA ARG A 797 4.72 0.43 28.99
C ARG A 797 5.51 1.68 28.58
N HIS A 798 5.26 2.84 29.18
CA HIS A 798 5.81 4.12 28.73
C HIS A 798 6.96 4.67 29.59
N GLY A 799 7.50 3.90 30.53
CA GLY A 799 8.77 4.24 31.18
C GLY A 799 8.68 5.06 32.47
N TYR A 800 7.50 5.22 33.04
CA TYR A 800 7.29 6.00 34.26
C TYR A 800 7.66 5.21 35.52
N HIS A 801 8.93 4.81 35.66
CA HIS A 801 9.41 3.94 36.74
C HIS A 801 9.14 4.49 38.15
N ASP A 802 9.41 5.77 38.39
CA ASP A 802 9.17 6.42 39.70
C ASP A 802 7.68 6.42 40.07
N LEU A 803 6.83 6.84 39.13
CA LEU A 803 5.38 6.91 39.33
C LEU A 803 4.79 5.51 39.52
N PHE A 804 5.25 4.54 38.73
CA PHE A 804 4.88 3.13 38.89
C PHE A 804 5.26 2.62 40.29
N ALA A 805 6.47 2.92 40.78
CA ALA A 805 6.92 2.51 42.11
C ALA A 805 6.05 3.09 43.22
N ARG A 806 5.58 4.32 43.08
CA ARG A 806 4.77 5.02 44.09
C ARG A 806 3.33 4.52 44.09
N ILE A 807 2.67 4.51 42.93
CA ILE A 807 1.29 4.02 42.79
C ILE A 807 1.21 2.52 43.13
N GLY A 808 2.18 1.71 42.70
CA GLY A 808 2.24 0.28 43.04
C GLY A 808 2.35 0.01 44.55
N SER A 809 2.90 0.94 45.34
CA SER A 809 2.95 0.82 46.81
C SER A 809 1.60 1.04 47.49
N LEU A 810 0.61 1.55 46.75
CA LEU A 810 -0.77 1.74 47.22
C LEU A 810 -1.63 0.47 47.04
N MET A 811 -1.19 -0.47 46.20
CA MET A 811 -1.91 -1.70 45.90
C MET A 811 -1.93 -2.63 47.13
N SER A 812 -3.11 -3.14 47.50
CA SER A 812 -3.29 -4.03 48.66
C SER A 812 -3.50 -5.50 48.30
N GLU A 813 -3.90 -5.82 47.06
CA GLU A 813 -4.17 -7.19 46.62
C GLU A 813 -2.91 -8.06 46.54
N GLN A 814 -3.00 -9.34 46.94
CA GLN A 814 -1.86 -10.24 46.86
C GLN A 814 -1.65 -10.73 45.42
N GLY A 815 -0.43 -10.56 44.88
CA GLY A 815 -0.08 -11.03 43.54
C GLY A 815 -0.48 -10.09 42.39
N TRP A 816 -0.93 -8.87 42.68
CA TRP A 816 -1.32 -7.84 41.70
C TRP A 816 -0.26 -7.63 40.60
N ILE A 817 1.02 -7.69 40.96
CA ILE A 817 2.18 -7.43 40.08
C ILE A 817 2.26 -8.40 38.88
N ASN A 818 1.65 -9.58 38.98
CA ASN A 818 1.68 -10.62 37.94
C ASN A 818 0.42 -10.62 37.03
N GLY A 819 -0.33 -9.51 37.02
CA GLY A 819 -1.49 -9.28 36.14
C GLY A 819 -2.84 -9.52 36.86
N GLY A 820 -3.57 -8.41 37.08
CA GLY A 820 -4.87 -8.36 37.77
C GLY A 820 -6.11 -8.50 36.87
N GLU A 821 -7.30 -8.30 37.45
CA GLU A 821 -8.60 -8.32 36.74
C GLU A 821 -9.03 -6.92 36.27
N ARG A 822 -9.67 -6.84 35.10
CA ARG A 822 -10.26 -5.60 34.58
C ARG A 822 -11.54 -5.20 35.31
N THR A 823 -11.91 -3.92 35.21
CA THR A 823 -13.22 -3.40 35.63
C THR A 823 -14.37 -4.01 34.84
N LEU A 824 -14.20 -4.21 33.52
CA LEU A 824 -15.21 -4.74 32.59
C LEU A 824 -15.12 -6.28 32.35
N GLY A 825 -14.27 -6.98 33.10
CA GLY A 825 -14.00 -8.41 32.92
C GLY A 825 -12.85 -8.70 31.93
N GLY A 826 -12.10 -9.77 32.18
CA GLY A 826 -10.85 -10.09 31.47
C GLY A 826 -9.61 -9.85 32.33
N ARG A 827 -8.48 -10.41 31.91
CA ARG A 827 -7.21 -10.34 32.65
C ARG A 827 -6.26 -9.36 31.98
N LEU A 828 -5.68 -8.45 32.77
CA LEU A 828 -4.69 -7.50 32.30
C LEU A 828 -3.38 -8.19 31.95
N ILE A 829 -2.67 -7.63 30.98
CA ILE A 829 -1.31 -8.07 30.71
C ILE A 829 -0.46 -7.92 31.99
N PRO A 830 0.41 -8.87 32.33
CA PRO A 830 1.43 -8.66 33.34
C PRO A 830 2.28 -7.42 33.04
N TYR A 831 2.54 -6.58 34.05
CA TYR A 831 3.28 -5.33 33.88
C TYR A 831 4.69 -5.52 33.33
N LEU A 832 5.32 -6.66 33.66
CA LEU A 832 6.64 -7.02 33.14
C LEU A 832 6.63 -7.19 31.62
N PHE A 833 5.57 -7.78 31.05
CA PHE A 833 5.40 -7.89 29.60
C PHE A 833 5.07 -6.55 28.96
N ALA A 834 4.23 -5.72 29.61
CA ALA A 834 3.95 -4.37 29.13
C ALA A 834 5.24 -3.52 29.05
N ALA A 835 6.11 -3.61 30.05
CA ALA A 835 7.39 -2.92 30.08
C ALA A 835 8.34 -3.37 28.96
N ALA A 836 8.36 -4.68 28.65
CA ALA A 836 9.18 -5.24 27.60
C ALA A 836 8.78 -4.75 26.18
N GLN A 837 7.52 -4.38 25.96
CA GLN A 837 6.99 -3.98 24.65
C GLN A 837 7.33 -2.56 24.22
N ARG A 838 8.05 -1.78 25.05
CA ARG A 838 8.41 -0.40 24.74
C ARG A 838 9.52 -0.36 23.68
N GLU A 839 9.41 0.53 22.71
CA GLU A 839 10.46 0.72 21.69
C GLU A 839 11.71 1.40 22.29
N LEU A 840 11.50 2.35 23.19
CA LEU A 840 12.56 3.08 23.91
C LEU A 840 13.09 2.30 25.12
N PRO A 841 14.30 2.62 25.61
CA PRO A 841 14.89 1.95 26.77
C PRO A 841 13.97 1.97 27.99
N ASN A 842 13.72 0.79 28.57
CA ASN A 842 12.77 0.64 29.67
C ASN A 842 13.27 -0.22 30.85
N LEU A 843 14.59 -0.34 30.97
CA LEU A 843 15.22 -1.21 31.97
C LEU A 843 14.90 -0.79 33.41
N ASP A 844 14.76 0.50 33.68
CA ASP A 844 14.51 1.00 35.05
C ASP A 844 13.11 0.60 35.56
N VAL A 845 12.10 0.55 34.70
CA VAL A 845 10.78 0.00 35.05
C VAL A 845 10.89 -1.48 35.38
N ILE A 846 11.62 -2.26 34.57
CA ILE A 846 11.84 -3.69 34.81
C ILE A 846 12.52 -3.91 36.17
N LYS A 847 13.54 -3.10 36.50
CA LYS A 847 14.22 -3.14 37.81
C LYS A 847 13.24 -2.87 38.94
N VAL A 848 12.41 -1.83 38.86
CA VAL A 848 11.39 -1.55 39.88
C VAL A 848 10.42 -2.74 40.05
N ILE A 849 9.94 -3.31 38.96
CA ILE A 849 9.01 -4.45 38.98
C ILE A 849 9.64 -5.69 39.65
N VAL A 850 10.90 -5.99 39.34
CA VAL A 850 11.60 -7.19 39.82
C VAL A 850 12.16 -7.00 41.24
N GLU A 851 12.86 -5.90 41.51
CA GLU A 851 13.55 -5.67 42.79
C GLU A 851 12.60 -5.23 43.89
N LYS A 852 11.68 -4.28 43.61
CA LYS A 852 10.81 -3.70 44.63
C LYS A 852 9.57 -4.54 44.89
N PHE A 853 8.99 -5.12 43.84
CA PHE A 853 7.72 -5.85 43.93
C PHE A 853 7.86 -7.37 43.73
N HIS A 854 9.07 -7.88 43.49
CA HIS A 854 9.36 -9.31 43.39
C HIS A 854 8.47 -10.06 42.38
N ALA A 855 8.23 -9.45 41.22
CA ALA A 855 7.48 -10.07 40.13
C ALA A 855 8.13 -11.38 39.68
N ASP A 856 7.31 -12.33 39.23
CA ASP A 856 7.82 -13.58 38.68
C ASP A 856 8.38 -13.36 37.27
N VAL A 857 9.71 -13.49 37.13
CA VAL A 857 10.42 -13.30 35.86
C VAL A 857 10.15 -14.41 34.83
N ASN A 858 9.63 -15.55 35.27
CA ASN A 858 9.33 -16.72 34.44
C ASN A 858 7.85 -16.87 34.11
N LEU A 859 7.07 -15.79 34.25
CA LEU A 859 5.68 -15.75 33.82
C LEU A 859 5.51 -16.19 32.36
N LEU A 860 4.41 -16.89 32.12
CA LEU A 860 4.02 -17.35 30.79
C LEU A 860 2.87 -16.49 30.27
N PHE A 861 3.03 -15.98 29.04
CA PHE A 861 1.99 -15.24 28.36
C PHE A 861 0.78 -16.13 28.03
N THR A 862 -0.44 -15.65 28.31
CA THR A 862 -1.69 -16.37 28.04
C THR A 862 -2.51 -15.66 26.96
N ASN A 863 -3.24 -16.44 26.15
CA ASN A 863 -4.12 -15.88 25.12
C ASN A 863 -5.31 -15.16 25.77
N GLY A 864 -5.71 -14.02 25.21
CA GLY A 864 -6.85 -13.23 25.69
C GLY A 864 -6.48 -12.15 26.71
N LEU A 865 -5.18 -11.94 26.97
CA LEU A 865 -4.67 -10.75 27.65
C LEU A 865 -4.84 -9.53 26.72
N GLN A 866 -5.46 -8.47 27.21
CA GLN A 866 -5.69 -7.25 26.43
C GLN A 866 -4.70 -6.16 26.83
N MET A 867 -4.14 -5.48 25.83
CA MET A 867 -3.47 -4.19 25.97
C MET A 867 -4.51 -3.12 25.67
N GLU A 868 -4.95 -2.36 26.68
CA GLU A 868 -5.73 -1.14 26.48
C GLU A 868 -4.99 0.09 27.01
N PRO A 869 -5.02 1.22 26.27
CA PRO A 869 -5.67 1.39 24.96
C PRO A 869 -4.99 0.58 23.82
N GLU A 870 -5.78 0.17 22.83
CA GLU A 870 -5.30 -0.56 21.64
C GLU A 870 -4.31 0.33 20.86
N VAL A 871 -3.15 -0.22 20.50
CA VAL A 871 -2.17 0.52 19.70
C VAL A 871 -2.67 0.62 18.25
N HIS A 872 -3.32 1.75 17.94
CA HIS A 872 -3.88 2.04 16.63
C HIS A 872 -2.82 2.23 15.52
N PHE A 873 -1.55 2.34 15.92
CA PHE A 873 -0.40 2.53 15.03
C PHE A 873 0.61 1.39 15.21
N SER A 874 0.17 0.14 15.14
CA SER A 874 1.09 -0.99 15.06
C SER A 874 1.39 -1.28 13.59
N SER A 875 2.67 -1.28 13.27
CA SER A 875 3.12 -1.75 11.98
C SER A 875 2.93 -3.27 11.89
N LYS A 876 3.01 -3.85 10.69
CA LYS A 876 2.85 -5.31 10.54
C LYS A 876 3.92 -6.08 11.34
N VAL A 877 5.16 -5.59 11.35
CA VAL A 877 6.24 -6.15 12.18
C VAL A 877 5.93 -6.03 13.68
N ASP A 878 5.37 -4.93 14.17
CA ASP A 878 5.01 -4.82 15.59
C ASP A 878 3.90 -5.80 15.97
N ALA A 879 2.94 -6.02 15.06
CA ALA A 879 1.92 -7.06 15.22
C ALA A 879 2.52 -8.47 15.23
N ASP A 880 3.53 -8.72 14.38
CA ASP A 880 4.23 -10.01 14.31
C ASP A 880 5.19 -10.23 15.51
N ARG A 881 5.68 -9.15 16.17
CA ARG A 881 6.52 -9.18 17.39
C ARG A 881 5.74 -9.44 18.68
N GLN A 882 4.41 -9.41 18.65
CA GLN A 882 3.61 -9.61 19.87
C GLN A 882 3.91 -10.95 20.54
N PHE A 883 3.70 -11.00 21.86
CA PHE A 883 3.86 -12.22 22.65
C PHE A 883 2.98 -13.34 22.08
N LYS A 884 3.58 -14.53 21.95
CA LYS A 884 2.88 -15.75 21.57
C LYS A 884 2.49 -16.50 22.84
N PRO A 885 1.45 -17.35 22.78
CA PRO A 885 1.05 -18.16 23.92
C PRO A 885 2.22 -18.97 24.49
N ALA A 886 2.36 -18.92 25.81
CA ALA A 886 3.43 -19.49 26.61
C ALA A 886 4.84 -18.88 26.38
N ASP A 887 4.94 -17.70 25.76
CA ASP A 887 6.19 -16.95 25.75
C ASP A 887 6.50 -16.39 27.15
N THR A 888 7.77 -16.43 27.54
CA THR A 888 8.31 -15.66 28.68
C THR A 888 8.81 -14.30 28.20
N ILE A 889 9.16 -13.40 29.13
CA ILE A 889 9.76 -12.10 28.77
C ILE A 889 11.04 -12.26 27.95
N LEU A 890 11.86 -13.29 28.26
CA LEU A 890 13.07 -13.60 27.51
C LEU A 890 12.76 -13.95 26.05
N HIS A 891 11.64 -14.62 25.75
CA HIS A 891 11.28 -14.93 24.37
C HIS A 891 11.04 -13.67 23.54
N TYR A 892 10.40 -12.65 24.12
CA TYR A 892 10.17 -11.38 23.44
C TYR A 892 11.47 -10.60 23.26
N LEU A 893 12.23 -10.40 24.35
CA LEU A 893 13.47 -9.62 24.30
C LEU A 893 14.52 -10.27 23.38
N ALA A 894 14.59 -11.61 23.37
CA ALA A 894 15.52 -12.37 22.53
C ALA A 894 15.30 -12.17 21.02
N GLN A 895 14.14 -11.67 20.58
CA GLN A 895 13.96 -11.27 19.18
C GLN A 895 14.89 -10.11 18.77
N GLY A 896 15.37 -9.32 19.76
CA GLY A 896 16.42 -8.32 19.55
C GLY A 896 15.99 -7.05 18.84
N GLY A 897 14.71 -6.67 18.95
CA GLY A 897 14.16 -5.54 18.21
C GLY A 897 14.80 -4.18 18.47
N HIS A 898 15.37 -3.97 19.66
CA HIS A 898 15.93 -2.70 20.11
C HIS A 898 17.25 -2.90 20.86
N TRP A 899 18.09 -1.86 20.88
CA TRP A 899 19.41 -1.89 21.53
C TRP A 899 19.34 -2.39 22.98
N TRP A 900 18.44 -1.81 23.77
CA TRP A 900 18.37 -2.03 25.22
C TRP A 900 17.96 -3.46 25.64
N HIS A 901 17.48 -4.29 24.70
CA HIS A 901 17.10 -5.67 24.98
C HIS A 901 18.28 -6.49 25.49
N GLN A 902 19.50 -6.23 25.01
CA GLN A 902 20.71 -6.93 25.47
C GLN A 902 20.92 -6.74 26.98
N GLY A 903 20.86 -5.50 27.46
CA GLY A 903 20.97 -5.16 28.87
C GLY A 903 19.83 -5.75 29.71
N ALA A 904 18.60 -5.75 29.18
CA ALA A 904 17.45 -6.33 29.87
C ALA A 904 17.55 -7.85 30.02
N ILE A 905 17.99 -8.57 28.98
CA ILE A 905 18.19 -10.03 29.03
C ILE A 905 19.26 -10.37 30.06
N LYS A 906 20.41 -9.69 30.03
CA LYS A 906 21.49 -9.89 30.99
C LYS A 906 20.98 -9.71 32.43
N TYR A 907 20.27 -8.62 32.69
CA TYR A 907 19.69 -8.33 34.00
C TYR A 907 18.69 -9.41 34.45
N LEU A 908 17.80 -9.87 33.58
CA LEU A 908 16.79 -10.89 33.94
C LEU A 908 17.42 -12.26 34.23
N LEU A 909 18.48 -12.64 33.51
CA LEU A 909 19.22 -13.88 33.75
C LEU A 909 19.90 -13.84 35.13
N GLU A 910 20.51 -12.70 35.49
CA GLU A 910 21.09 -12.48 36.83
C GLU A 910 20.04 -12.60 37.94
N HIS A 911 18.75 -12.40 37.63
CA HIS A 911 17.62 -12.47 38.55
C HIS A 911 16.79 -13.77 38.40
N GLY A 912 17.36 -14.83 37.82
CA GLY A 912 16.76 -16.17 37.83
C GLY A 912 15.76 -16.46 36.71
N ALA A 913 15.78 -15.68 35.61
CA ALA A 913 15.04 -16.03 34.41
C ALA A 913 15.60 -17.31 33.76
N ASP A 914 14.73 -18.24 33.36
CA ASP A 914 15.11 -19.52 32.76
C ASP A 914 15.39 -19.37 31.24
N PRO A 915 16.66 -19.47 30.79
CA PRO A 915 17.00 -19.37 29.37
C PRO A 915 16.55 -20.60 28.54
N ASN A 916 16.12 -21.68 29.19
CA ASN A 916 15.70 -22.93 28.56
C ASN A 916 14.17 -23.14 28.58
N ALA A 917 13.41 -22.15 29.06
CA ALA A 917 11.95 -22.17 29.03
C ALA A 917 11.44 -22.37 27.61
N ARG A 918 10.41 -23.20 27.42
CA ARG A 918 9.86 -23.55 26.10
C ARG A 918 8.46 -22.99 25.93
N ASN A 919 8.25 -22.23 24.86
CA ASN A 919 6.92 -21.72 24.52
C ASN A 919 6.01 -22.81 23.90
N LYS A 920 4.81 -22.42 23.43
CA LYS A 920 3.85 -23.37 22.83
C LYS A 920 4.35 -24.06 21.56
N GLN A 921 5.30 -23.46 20.84
CA GLN A 921 5.96 -24.09 19.69
C GLN A 921 7.23 -24.89 20.10
N GLY A 922 7.52 -24.97 21.39
CA GLY A 922 8.67 -25.66 21.95
C GLY A 922 9.99 -24.90 21.76
N LYS A 923 9.94 -23.65 21.25
CA LYS A 923 11.12 -22.80 21.03
C LYS A 923 11.60 -22.27 22.38
N THR A 924 12.91 -22.19 22.55
CA THR A 924 13.57 -21.47 23.66
C THR A 924 13.85 -20.01 23.27
N PRO A 925 14.17 -19.12 24.22
CA PRO A 925 14.67 -17.78 23.91
C PRO A 925 15.84 -17.80 22.93
N LEU A 926 16.78 -18.75 23.08
CA LEU A 926 17.91 -18.91 22.15
C LEU A 926 17.44 -19.24 20.72
N CYS A 927 16.41 -20.07 20.55
CA CYS A 927 15.84 -20.33 19.23
C CYS A 927 15.35 -19.05 18.55
N LEU A 928 14.77 -18.11 19.30
CA LEU A 928 14.30 -16.83 18.75
C LEU A 928 15.48 -15.87 18.44
N ALA A 929 16.51 -15.86 19.28
CA ALA A 929 17.71 -15.04 19.08
C ALA A 929 18.51 -15.42 17.82
N VAL A 930 18.51 -16.69 17.42
CA VAL A 930 19.30 -17.18 16.27
C VAL A 930 18.47 -17.44 15.02
N THR A 931 17.17 -17.13 15.00
CA THR A 931 16.32 -17.34 13.82
C THR A 931 16.45 -16.16 12.86
N LEU A 932 16.75 -16.43 11.57
CA LEU A 932 16.50 -15.47 10.50
C LEU A 932 14.99 -15.36 10.30
N GLY A 933 14.41 -14.23 10.68
CA GLY A 933 12.99 -13.98 10.49
C GLY A 933 12.70 -12.50 10.40
N ASP A 934 11.47 -12.15 10.03
CA ASP A 934 10.93 -10.78 9.90
C ASP A 934 11.17 -9.88 11.14
N LEU A 935 11.63 -10.46 12.25
CA LEU A 935 11.76 -9.86 13.57
C LEU A 935 13.20 -9.83 14.10
N GLY A 936 14.15 -10.50 13.41
CA GLY A 936 15.54 -10.66 13.84
C GLY A 936 16.33 -9.36 13.84
N GLY A 937 16.78 -8.94 15.02
CA GLY A 937 17.49 -7.68 15.22
C GLY A 937 18.95 -7.68 14.79
N TYR A 938 19.52 -6.50 14.59
CA TYR A 938 20.96 -6.33 14.31
C TYR A 938 21.86 -6.80 15.48
N GLY A 939 21.29 -7.01 16.67
CA GLY A 939 22.00 -7.47 17.88
C GLY A 939 21.97 -8.99 18.12
N GLN A 940 21.53 -9.80 17.16
CA GLN A 940 21.35 -11.25 17.30
C GLN A 940 22.58 -11.98 17.86
N LEU A 941 23.77 -11.70 17.33
CA LEU A 941 25.02 -12.35 17.75
C LEU A 941 25.28 -12.15 19.24
N GLU A 942 25.11 -10.92 19.71
CA GLU A 942 25.39 -10.58 21.11
C GLU A 942 24.29 -11.06 22.05
N ILE A 943 23.02 -11.03 21.63
CA ILE A 943 21.92 -11.63 22.39
C ILE A 943 22.12 -13.14 22.54
N ALA A 944 22.51 -13.83 21.46
CA ALA A 944 22.82 -15.25 21.50
C ALA A 944 23.98 -15.55 22.45
N ARG A 945 25.04 -14.71 22.42
CA ARG A 945 26.16 -14.80 23.37
C ARG A 945 25.69 -14.67 24.82
N ILE A 946 24.94 -13.61 25.15
CA ILE A 946 24.43 -13.36 26.51
C ILE A 946 23.58 -14.53 27.00
N LEU A 947 22.71 -15.10 26.15
CA LEU A 947 21.89 -16.26 26.51
C LEU A 947 22.73 -17.53 26.75
N LEU A 948 23.74 -17.79 25.91
CA LEU A 948 24.65 -18.95 26.06
C LEU A 948 25.48 -18.83 27.34
N GLU A 949 26.07 -17.65 27.60
CA GLU A 949 26.79 -17.34 28.83
C GLU A 949 25.87 -17.42 30.07
N GLY A 950 24.59 -17.10 29.89
CA GLY A 950 23.52 -17.25 30.89
C GLY A 950 23.00 -18.67 31.11
N GLY A 951 23.55 -19.69 30.42
CA GLY A 951 23.18 -21.10 30.61
C GLY A 951 22.13 -21.67 29.65
N ALA A 952 21.89 -21.02 28.51
CA ALA A 952 21.06 -21.59 27.44
C ALA A 952 21.71 -22.85 26.83
N ASP A 953 20.97 -23.95 26.71
CA ASP A 953 21.42 -25.16 26.01
C ASP A 953 21.13 -25.05 24.50
N PRO A 954 22.16 -25.02 23.63
CA PRO A 954 21.99 -24.90 22.18
C PRO A 954 21.43 -26.16 21.50
N ASN A 955 21.22 -27.25 22.25
CA ASN A 955 20.78 -28.53 21.70
C ASN A 955 19.28 -28.82 21.90
N ILE A 956 18.53 -27.96 22.60
CA ILE A 956 17.08 -28.13 22.81
C ILE A 956 16.33 -27.84 21.49
N PRO A 957 15.64 -28.82 20.89
CA PRO A 957 14.89 -28.59 19.66
C PRO A 957 13.52 -27.97 19.93
N ALA A 958 13.04 -27.16 18.98
CA ALA A 958 11.63 -26.78 18.91
C ALA A 958 10.74 -28.00 18.63
N TYR A 959 9.41 -27.90 18.84
CA TYR A 959 8.50 -29.01 18.53
C TYR A 959 8.47 -29.37 17.03
N CYS A 960 8.90 -28.45 16.16
CA CYS A 960 9.12 -28.73 14.74
C CYS A 960 10.42 -29.51 14.44
N GLY A 961 11.22 -29.84 15.45
CA GLY A 961 12.49 -30.58 15.31
C GLY A 961 13.73 -29.70 15.05
N TRP A 962 13.54 -28.42 14.75
CA TRP A 962 14.65 -27.50 14.49
C TRP A 962 15.39 -27.15 15.78
N ARG A 963 16.72 -27.25 15.73
CA ARG A 963 17.64 -26.80 16.79
C ARG A 963 18.11 -25.37 16.54
N PRO A 964 18.58 -24.64 17.57
CA PRO A 964 19.25 -23.36 17.41
C PRO A 964 20.31 -23.37 16.29
N LEU A 965 21.12 -24.44 16.22
CA LEU A 965 22.14 -24.60 15.17
C LEU A 965 21.57 -24.61 13.74
N SER A 966 20.43 -25.29 13.52
CA SER A 966 19.74 -25.28 12.21
C SER A 966 19.11 -23.92 11.88
N MET A 967 18.60 -23.21 12.88
CA MET A 967 18.01 -21.86 12.72
C MET A 967 19.06 -20.80 12.38
N ALA A 968 20.28 -20.95 12.92
CA ALA A 968 21.42 -20.06 12.72
C ALA A 968 22.12 -20.18 11.36
N ALA A 969 21.72 -21.14 10.51
CA ALA A 969 22.47 -21.50 9.30
C ALA A 969 22.63 -20.38 8.24
N HIS A 970 21.93 -19.26 8.41
CA HIS A 970 22.07 -18.05 7.61
C HIS A 970 23.33 -17.24 7.93
N ASP A 971 23.84 -17.29 9.16
CA ASP A 971 25.00 -16.50 9.61
C ASP A 971 26.12 -17.42 10.11
N THR A 972 27.26 -17.33 9.44
CA THR A 972 28.47 -18.09 9.75
C THR A 972 29.01 -17.77 11.16
N GLN A 973 28.87 -16.53 11.65
CA GLN A 973 29.35 -16.14 12.98
C GLN A 973 28.47 -16.74 14.08
N LEU A 974 27.15 -16.73 13.93
CA LEU A 974 26.22 -17.39 14.85
C LEU A 974 26.48 -18.90 14.91
N VAL A 975 26.70 -19.56 13.77
CA VAL A 975 27.02 -21.00 13.73
C VAL A 975 28.31 -21.29 14.49
N LYS A 976 29.37 -20.51 14.26
CA LYS A 976 30.64 -20.66 14.99
C LYS A 976 30.45 -20.49 16.50
N LEU A 977 29.74 -19.44 16.92
CA LEU A 977 29.45 -19.18 18.34
C LEU A 977 28.72 -20.35 19.00
N LEU A 978 27.72 -20.92 18.32
CA LEU A 978 26.97 -22.07 18.82
C LEU A 978 27.85 -23.32 18.93
N LEU A 979 28.68 -23.61 17.93
CA LEU A 979 29.60 -24.75 17.94
C LEU A 979 30.64 -24.62 19.07
N GLU A 980 31.17 -23.42 19.31
CA GLU A 980 32.08 -23.11 20.42
C GLU A 980 31.43 -23.37 21.79
N HIS A 981 30.11 -23.14 21.91
CA HIS A 981 29.33 -23.39 23.13
C HIS A 981 28.67 -24.78 23.17
N GLY A 982 29.16 -25.75 22.39
CA GLY A 982 28.78 -27.15 22.50
C GLY A 982 27.53 -27.57 21.73
N ALA A 983 27.08 -26.77 20.75
CA ALA A 983 26.05 -27.20 19.81
C ALA A 983 26.56 -28.37 18.95
N ARG A 984 25.71 -29.37 18.73
CA ARG A 984 26.03 -30.51 17.86
C ARG A 984 24.92 -30.75 16.84
N PRO A 985 25.28 -31.01 15.57
CA PRO A 985 24.29 -31.40 14.57
C PRO A 985 23.68 -32.75 14.92
N SER A 986 22.43 -32.94 14.52
CA SER A 986 21.69 -34.17 14.80
C SER A 986 22.22 -35.33 13.94
N PRO A 987 22.68 -36.45 14.54
CA PRO A 987 23.22 -37.58 13.79
C PRO A 987 22.15 -38.39 13.04
N ASN A 988 20.88 -38.32 13.48
CA ASN A 988 19.79 -39.12 12.91
C ASN A 988 18.91 -38.33 11.92
N HIS A 989 18.93 -36.99 12.00
CA HIS A 989 18.09 -36.09 11.21
C HIS A 989 18.88 -34.81 10.88
N PRO A 990 19.69 -34.78 9.81
CA PRO A 990 20.60 -33.66 9.52
C PRO A 990 19.85 -32.46 8.93
N MET A 991 18.86 -31.93 9.66
CA MET A 991 18.13 -30.73 9.26
C MET A 991 19.07 -29.53 9.15
N GLU A 992 20.12 -29.49 9.96
CA GLU A 992 21.19 -28.49 9.88
C GLU A 992 21.81 -28.43 8.48
N LEU A 993 22.07 -29.59 7.86
CA LEU A 993 22.63 -29.68 6.51
C LEU A 993 21.68 -29.06 5.49
N PHE A 994 20.39 -29.44 5.52
CA PHE A 994 19.39 -28.88 4.61
C PHE A 994 19.13 -27.39 4.84
N SER A 995 19.19 -26.92 6.09
CA SER A 995 19.11 -25.49 6.40
C SER A 995 20.29 -24.72 5.78
N ALA A 996 21.52 -25.22 5.87
CA ALA A 996 22.68 -24.59 5.23
C ALA A 996 22.53 -24.51 3.70
N LEU A 997 21.95 -25.54 3.09
CA LEU A 997 21.64 -25.56 1.66
C LEU A 997 20.52 -24.55 1.31
N ASP A 998 19.47 -24.45 2.12
CA ASP A 998 18.37 -23.52 1.90
C ASP A 998 18.81 -22.05 1.97
N PHE A 999 19.75 -21.72 2.86
CA PHE A 999 20.37 -20.39 2.95
C PHE A 999 21.48 -20.14 1.92
N LEU A 1000 21.85 -21.14 1.08
CA LEU A 1000 22.90 -21.04 0.07
C LEU A 1000 24.25 -20.53 0.62
N ASN A 1001 24.60 -20.95 1.85
CA ASN A 1001 25.83 -20.50 2.53
C ASN A 1001 26.90 -21.61 2.51
N PRO A 1002 27.94 -21.51 1.65
CA PRO A 1002 28.96 -22.55 1.51
C PRO A 1002 29.84 -22.67 2.76
N ALA A 1003 30.10 -21.57 3.46
CA ALA A 1003 30.95 -21.58 4.66
C ALA A 1003 30.29 -22.32 5.83
N VAL A 1004 28.97 -22.17 5.99
CA VAL A 1004 28.19 -22.92 6.98
C VAL A 1004 28.08 -24.40 6.60
N LEU A 1005 27.89 -24.70 5.31
CA LEU A 1005 27.91 -26.08 4.81
C LEU A 1005 29.22 -26.77 5.15
N ASP A 1006 30.36 -26.15 4.86
CA ASP A 1006 31.68 -26.69 5.16
C ASP A 1006 31.87 -26.87 6.68
N ALA A 1007 31.45 -25.88 7.49
CA ALA A 1007 31.50 -25.98 8.96
C ALA A 1007 30.71 -27.18 9.50
N PHE A 1008 29.53 -27.47 8.93
CA PHE A 1008 28.75 -28.65 9.31
C PHE A 1008 29.39 -29.96 8.85
N LEU A 1009 29.92 -30.02 7.62
CA LEU A 1009 30.60 -31.23 7.13
C LEU A 1009 31.88 -31.53 7.91
N ASP A 1010 32.58 -30.50 8.40
CA ASP A 1010 33.79 -30.66 9.24
C ASP A 1010 33.47 -31.23 10.63
N THR A 1011 32.21 -31.16 11.10
CA THR A 1011 31.78 -31.87 12.32
C THR A 1011 31.63 -33.38 12.14
N GLY A 1012 31.78 -33.89 10.90
CA GLY A 1012 31.70 -35.32 10.58
C GLY A 1012 30.32 -35.81 10.11
N ILE A 1013 29.42 -34.91 9.70
CA ILE A 1013 28.15 -35.28 9.05
C ILE A 1013 28.46 -35.89 7.67
N ASP A 1014 27.86 -37.04 7.37
CA ASP A 1014 27.94 -37.64 6.05
C ASP A 1014 27.23 -36.76 5.01
N VAL A 1015 27.94 -36.38 3.95
CA VAL A 1015 27.44 -35.55 2.84
C VAL A 1015 26.29 -36.25 2.08
N ASN A 1016 26.22 -37.57 2.16
CA ASN A 1016 25.18 -38.41 1.56
C ASN A 1016 24.12 -38.85 2.59
N ALA A 1017 24.14 -38.32 3.83
CA ALA A 1017 23.21 -38.71 4.88
C ALA A 1017 21.75 -38.44 4.48
N THR A 1018 20.98 -39.51 4.33
CA THR A 1018 19.54 -39.49 4.09
C THR A 1018 18.75 -39.45 5.40
N VAL A 1019 17.58 -38.82 5.42
CA VAL A 1019 16.24 -39.39 5.76
C VAL A 1019 15.27 -38.22 5.92
N LEU A 1020 14.85 -37.59 4.82
CA LEU A 1020 13.64 -36.76 4.83
C LEU A 1020 12.55 -37.52 4.09
N SER A 1021 11.73 -38.22 4.86
CA SER A 1021 10.55 -38.95 4.37
C SER A 1021 9.27 -38.18 4.72
N ASN A 1022 8.18 -38.46 4.00
CA ASN A 1022 6.84 -37.90 4.29
C ASN A 1022 6.33 -38.18 5.72
N THR A 1023 7.02 -39.01 6.50
CA THR A 1023 6.74 -39.29 7.91
C THR A 1023 7.23 -38.19 8.84
N GLN A 1024 8.18 -37.35 8.42
CA GLN A 1024 8.59 -36.19 9.19
C GLN A 1024 7.64 -35.02 8.92
N PRO A 1025 7.11 -34.37 9.97
CA PRO A 1025 5.99 -33.44 9.80
C PRO A 1025 6.35 -32.13 9.07
N HIS A 1026 7.65 -31.77 8.94
CA HIS A 1026 8.05 -30.40 8.57
C HIS A 1026 9.33 -30.26 7.73
N TRP A 1027 9.76 -31.29 6.99
CA TRP A 1027 10.99 -31.17 6.19
C TRP A 1027 10.85 -30.26 4.95
N HIS A 1028 9.62 -29.86 4.62
CA HIS A 1028 9.30 -28.98 3.49
C HIS A 1028 9.76 -27.54 3.77
N THR A 1029 10.44 -26.93 2.79
CA THR A 1029 10.80 -25.52 2.83
C THR A 1029 9.72 -24.67 2.16
N HIS A 1030 9.72 -23.34 2.35
CA HIS A 1030 8.74 -22.46 1.72
C HIS A 1030 8.76 -22.55 0.18
N ARG A 1031 9.89 -22.97 -0.41
CA ARG A 1031 10.06 -23.19 -1.85
C ARG A 1031 9.54 -24.55 -2.34
N LEU A 1032 9.37 -25.55 -1.46
CA LEU A 1032 9.03 -26.91 -1.83
C LEU A 1032 7.72 -27.37 -1.17
N GLN A 1033 6.67 -27.60 -1.95
CA GLN A 1033 5.41 -28.15 -1.43
C GLN A 1033 5.50 -29.66 -1.17
N LYS A 1034 4.56 -30.19 -0.38
CA LYS A 1034 4.44 -31.62 -0.10
C LYS A 1034 4.37 -32.41 -1.42
N LEU A 1035 5.37 -33.25 -1.67
CA LEU A 1035 5.40 -34.21 -2.79
C LEU A 1035 4.36 -35.32 -2.51
N SER A 1036 3.07 -35.01 -2.61
CA SER A 1036 1.93 -35.83 -2.16
C SER A 1036 1.68 -37.11 -2.98
N HIS A 1037 2.48 -37.38 -4.01
CA HIS A 1037 2.17 -38.40 -5.02
C HIS A 1037 3.21 -39.52 -5.16
N ARG A 1038 4.30 -39.52 -4.38
CA ARG A 1038 5.37 -40.53 -4.50
C ARG A 1038 5.65 -41.23 -3.16
N PRO A 1039 5.05 -42.41 -2.89
CA PRO A 1039 5.42 -43.21 -1.72
C PRO A 1039 6.89 -43.66 -1.84
N ASN A 1040 7.66 -43.56 -0.75
CA ASN A 1040 9.09 -43.94 -0.62
C ASN A 1040 10.13 -43.04 -1.31
N TYR A 1041 9.80 -41.78 -1.58
CA TYR A 1041 10.77 -40.79 -2.07
C TYR A 1041 11.82 -40.44 -1.01
N VAL A 1042 13.12 -40.49 -1.37
CA VAL A 1042 14.25 -40.09 -0.53
C VAL A 1042 14.92 -38.86 -1.12
N LEU A 1043 14.89 -37.76 -0.37
CA LEU A 1043 15.57 -36.52 -0.76
C LEU A 1043 17.01 -36.50 -0.25
N HIS A 1044 17.96 -36.47 -1.18
CA HIS A 1044 19.39 -36.31 -0.90
C HIS A 1044 19.80 -34.82 -0.97
N PRO A 1045 20.82 -34.39 -0.20
CA PRO A 1045 21.36 -33.01 -0.23
C PRO A 1045 21.71 -32.52 -1.65
N LEU A 1046 22.42 -33.36 -2.43
CA LEU A 1046 22.81 -33.04 -3.80
C LEU A 1046 21.59 -32.90 -4.74
N HIS A 1047 20.58 -33.76 -4.56
CA HIS A 1047 19.35 -33.67 -5.35
C HIS A 1047 18.59 -32.38 -5.04
N TYR A 1048 18.44 -32.04 -3.75
CA TYR A 1048 17.72 -30.85 -3.31
C TYR A 1048 18.21 -29.58 -3.97
N MET A 1049 19.53 -29.34 -4.01
CA MET A 1049 20.13 -28.16 -4.63
C MET A 1049 20.06 -28.15 -6.16
N ALA A 1050 19.92 -29.32 -6.77
CA ALA A 1050 19.82 -29.45 -8.22
C ALA A 1050 18.37 -29.38 -8.75
N MET A 1051 17.36 -29.30 -7.88
CA MET A 1051 15.95 -29.19 -8.28
C MET A 1051 15.64 -27.89 -9.03
N ASP A 1052 14.57 -27.91 -9.82
CA ASP A 1052 14.03 -26.79 -10.59
C ASP A 1052 13.71 -25.55 -9.72
N VAL A 1053 13.27 -25.74 -8.48
CA VAL A 1053 12.98 -24.65 -7.52
C VAL A 1053 14.16 -23.73 -7.20
N TRP A 1054 15.39 -24.17 -7.50
CA TRP A 1054 16.63 -23.39 -7.37
C TRP A 1054 17.15 -22.85 -8.71
N ASN A 1055 16.57 -23.31 -9.82
CA ASN A 1055 16.88 -22.83 -11.16
C ASN A 1055 16.09 -21.56 -11.51
N ASP A 1056 16.34 -20.50 -10.76
CA ASP A 1056 15.79 -19.16 -11.00
C ASP A 1056 16.89 -18.12 -11.27
N ILE A 1057 16.51 -16.95 -11.80
CA ILE A 1057 17.44 -15.88 -12.19
C ILE A 1057 18.36 -15.42 -11.04
N HIS A 1058 17.96 -15.64 -9.80
CA HIS A 1058 18.63 -15.13 -8.63
C HIS A 1058 19.41 -16.19 -7.86
N ALA A 1059 18.86 -17.40 -7.69
CA ALA A 1059 19.46 -18.44 -6.88
C ALA A 1059 20.43 -19.35 -7.65
N ARG A 1060 20.28 -19.46 -8.99
CA ARG A 1060 20.99 -20.45 -9.81
C ARG A 1060 22.51 -20.39 -9.65
N SER A 1061 23.09 -19.20 -9.70
CA SER A 1061 24.56 -19.03 -9.61
C SER A 1061 25.14 -19.53 -8.29
N LYS A 1062 24.46 -19.24 -7.17
CA LYS A 1062 24.87 -19.73 -5.84
C LYS A 1062 24.61 -21.22 -5.68
N ALA A 1063 23.47 -21.71 -6.16
CA ALA A 1063 23.16 -23.14 -6.13
C ALA A 1063 24.19 -23.97 -6.93
N ILE A 1064 24.68 -23.47 -8.08
CA ILE A 1064 25.80 -24.07 -8.82
C ILE A 1064 27.04 -24.23 -7.93
N VAL A 1065 27.41 -23.18 -7.18
CA VAL A 1065 28.55 -23.23 -6.23
C VAL A 1065 28.30 -24.26 -5.12
N MET A 1066 27.09 -24.30 -4.55
CA MET A 1066 26.73 -25.28 -3.52
C MET A 1066 26.83 -26.72 -4.04
N ILE A 1067 26.34 -27.00 -5.24
CA ILE A 1067 26.44 -28.31 -5.89
C ILE A 1067 27.92 -28.70 -6.09
N GLN A 1068 28.76 -27.77 -6.56
CA GLN A 1068 30.20 -28.01 -6.72
C GLN A 1068 30.88 -28.34 -5.39
N HIS A 1069 30.53 -27.66 -4.29
CA HIS A 1069 31.06 -27.96 -2.96
C HIS A 1069 30.66 -29.37 -2.49
N LEU A 1070 29.38 -29.74 -2.65
CA LEU A 1070 28.89 -31.08 -2.31
C LEU A 1070 29.65 -32.17 -3.09
N LEU A 1071 29.82 -32.01 -4.41
CA LEU A 1071 30.55 -32.95 -5.25
C LEU A 1071 32.03 -33.07 -4.83
N ARG A 1072 32.71 -31.95 -4.54
CA ARG A 1072 34.11 -31.97 -4.04
C ARG A 1072 34.26 -32.68 -2.70
N ARG A 1073 33.23 -32.65 -1.86
CA ARG A 1073 33.20 -33.32 -0.54
C ARG A 1073 32.68 -34.76 -0.60
N GLY A 1074 32.48 -35.32 -1.80
CA GLY A 1074 32.14 -36.74 -1.99
C GLY A 1074 30.66 -37.07 -2.12
N ALA A 1075 29.82 -36.10 -2.52
CA ALA A 1075 28.42 -36.37 -2.82
C ALA A 1075 28.28 -37.25 -4.08
N ASP A 1076 27.49 -38.33 -3.99
CA ASP A 1076 27.31 -39.28 -5.10
C ASP A 1076 26.10 -38.90 -5.98
N PRO A 1077 26.30 -38.50 -7.26
CA PRO A 1077 25.22 -38.15 -8.18
C PRO A 1077 24.40 -39.35 -8.68
N PHE A 1078 24.82 -40.58 -8.37
CA PHE A 1078 24.16 -41.82 -8.80
C PHE A 1078 23.28 -42.47 -7.73
N LEU A 1079 23.11 -41.82 -6.58
CA LEU A 1079 22.19 -42.28 -5.53
C LEU A 1079 20.74 -42.30 -6.02
N ILE A 1080 19.95 -43.23 -5.50
CA ILE A 1080 18.55 -43.45 -5.92
C ILE A 1080 17.62 -42.58 -5.06
N CYS A 1081 16.69 -41.86 -5.70
CA CYS A 1081 15.68 -41.00 -5.02
C CYS A 1081 14.27 -41.60 -4.98
N ASP A 1082 13.82 -42.17 -6.09
CA ASP A 1082 12.48 -42.76 -6.31
C ASP A 1082 12.64 -44.05 -7.11
N ARG A 1083 11.62 -44.94 -7.15
CA ARG A 1083 11.46 -46.19 -7.97
C ARG A 1083 12.62 -46.57 -8.92
N GLN A 1084 13.85 -46.66 -8.41
CA GLN A 1084 15.12 -46.91 -9.13
C GLN A 1084 15.66 -45.80 -10.09
N SER A 1085 15.25 -44.53 -10.00
CA SER A 1085 15.87 -43.41 -10.75
C SER A 1085 17.00 -42.71 -9.96
N PRO A 1086 18.22 -42.60 -10.52
CA PRO A 1086 19.31 -41.81 -9.94
C PRO A 1086 19.05 -40.30 -9.93
N ILE A 1087 19.75 -39.55 -9.06
CA ILE A 1087 19.68 -38.08 -8.98
C ILE A 1087 19.87 -37.43 -10.35
N VAL A 1088 20.91 -37.84 -11.10
CA VAL A 1088 21.23 -37.27 -12.41
C VAL A 1088 20.08 -37.40 -13.41
N HIS A 1089 19.45 -38.56 -13.54
CA HIS A 1089 18.32 -38.72 -14.47
C HIS A 1089 17.12 -37.84 -14.11
N LEU A 1090 16.87 -37.62 -12.81
CA LEU A 1090 15.80 -36.72 -12.35
C LEU A 1090 16.12 -35.25 -12.61
N VAL A 1091 17.35 -34.80 -12.34
CA VAL A 1091 17.76 -33.41 -12.60
C VAL A 1091 17.76 -33.07 -14.08
N PHE A 1092 18.19 -34.00 -14.95
CA PHE A 1092 18.17 -33.79 -16.40
C PHE A 1092 16.77 -33.85 -17.01
N SER A 1093 15.87 -34.68 -16.47
CA SER A 1093 14.47 -34.75 -16.93
C SER A 1093 13.55 -33.70 -16.32
N SER A 1094 13.98 -33.02 -15.26
CA SER A 1094 13.29 -31.87 -14.67
C SER A 1094 13.92 -30.56 -15.11
N GLY A 1095 13.31 -29.41 -14.79
CA GLY A 1095 13.88 -28.08 -15.01
C GLY A 1095 15.09 -27.73 -14.13
N GLY A 1096 15.78 -28.71 -13.54
CA GLY A 1096 16.86 -28.53 -12.56
C GLY A 1096 18.17 -27.94 -13.08
N ILE A 1097 19.15 -27.76 -12.20
CA ILE A 1097 20.48 -27.19 -12.54
C ILE A 1097 21.42 -28.29 -13.02
N ILE A 1098 21.87 -28.23 -14.29
CA ILE A 1098 22.70 -29.29 -14.90
C ILE A 1098 24.18 -28.92 -15.11
N GLN A 1099 24.55 -27.63 -15.04
CA GLN A 1099 25.93 -27.16 -15.35
C GLN A 1099 27.01 -27.93 -14.57
N PRO A 1100 26.94 -28.07 -13.24
CA PRO A 1100 27.99 -28.76 -12.48
C PRO A 1100 28.18 -30.23 -12.90
N PHE A 1101 27.13 -30.88 -13.39
CA PHE A 1101 27.17 -32.28 -13.82
C PHE A 1101 27.77 -32.40 -15.23
N LEU A 1102 27.48 -31.45 -16.12
CA LEU A 1102 28.05 -31.41 -17.47
C LEU A 1102 29.58 -31.21 -17.47
N ASP A 1103 30.11 -30.56 -16.44
CA ASP A 1103 31.54 -30.32 -16.23
C ASP A 1103 32.27 -31.53 -15.61
N MET A 1104 31.55 -32.58 -15.19
CA MET A 1104 32.16 -33.78 -14.62
C MET A 1104 32.76 -34.68 -15.71
N GLU A 1105 34.05 -35.01 -15.59
CA GLU A 1105 34.72 -35.98 -16.48
C GLU A 1105 34.21 -37.41 -16.28
N THR A 1106 33.64 -37.72 -15.11
CA THR A 1106 33.16 -39.06 -14.72
C THR A 1106 31.67 -39.29 -15.01
N LEU A 1107 31.00 -38.42 -15.76
CA LEU A 1107 29.58 -38.55 -16.05
C LEU A 1107 29.33 -39.66 -17.09
N ASP A 1108 28.69 -40.74 -16.66
CA ASP A 1108 28.30 -41.85 -17.54
C ASP A 1108 26.98 -41.52 -18.28
N LEU A 1109 27.10 -41.18 -19.58
CA LEU A 1109 25.98 -40.80 -20.45
C LEU A 1109 25.01 -41.95 -20.75
N GLU A 1110 25.53 -43.18 -20.79
CA GLU A 1110 24.81 -44.38 -21.22
C GLU A 1110 24.22 -45.17 -20.04
N ARG A 1111 24.43 -44.67 -18.82
CA ARG A 1111 23.79 -45.22 -17.63
C ARG A 1111 22.27 -45.15 -17.74
N ARG A 1112 21.61 -46.27 -17.47
CA ARG A 1112 20.15 -46.38 -17.51
C ARG A 1112 19.53 -46.25 -16.12
N ASP A 1113 18.41 -45.53 -16.04
CA ASP A 1113 17.55 -45.49 -14.85
C ASP A 1113 16.61 -46.71 -14.77
N GLY A 1114 15.81 -46.80 -13.69
CA GLY A 1114 14.80 -47.85 -13.50
C GLY A 1114 13.70 -47.92 -14.58
N LEU A 1115 13.57 -46.88 -15.42
CA LEU A 1115 12.65 -46.83 -16.57
C LEU A 1115 13.37 -47.15 -17.90
N GLY A 1116 14.65 -47.55 -17.83
CA GLY A 1116 15.47 -47.86 -18.99
C GLY A 1116 15.96 -46.63 -19.77
N ARG A 1117 15.80 -45.41 -19.26
CA ARG A 1117 16.20 -44.18 -19.96
C ARG A 1117 17.69 -43.90 -19.79
N THR A 1118 18.38 -43.56 -20.87
CA THR A 1118 19.72 -42.92 -20.84
C THR A 1118 19.59 -41.45 -20.41
N LEU A 1119 20.71 -40.76 -20.14
CA LEU A 1119 20.67 -39.33 -19.79
C LEU A 1119 20.10 -38.47 -20.92
N LEU A 1120 20.37 -38.83 -22.18
CA LEU A 1120 19.79 -38.17 -23.36
C LEU A 1120 18.25 -38.26 -23.37
N LEU A 1121 17.71 -39.46 -23.15
CA LEU A 1121 16.26 -39.68 -23.12
C LEU A 1121 15.60 -38.94 -21.95
N ALA A 1122 16.26 -38.91 -20.78
CA ALA A 1122 15.82 -38.11 -19.66
C ALA A 1122 15.77 -36.60 -20.03
N ALA A 1123 16.84 -36.07 -20.63
CA ALA A 1123 16.94 -34.66 -21.04
C ALA A 1123 15.92 -34.24 -22.11
N ALA A 1124 15.55 -35.15 -23.02
CA ALA A 1124 14.53 -34.90 -24.04
C ALA A 1124 13.12 -34.71 -23.47
N SER A 1125 12.87 -35.22 -22.26
CA SER A 1125 11.60 -35.05 -21.54
C SER A 1125 11.50 -33.73 -20.76
N CYS A 1126 12.48 -32.82 -20.87
CA CYS A 1126 12.47 -31.53 -20.19
C CYS A 1126 12.07 -30.39 -21.14
N ASP A 1127 11.31 -29.42 -20.62
CA ASP A 1127 10.80 -28.23 -21.32
C ASP A 1127 11.70 -26.99 -21.16
N THR A 1128 12.71 -27.05 -20.30
CA THR A 1128 13.67 -25.96 -20.08
C THR A 1128 14.96 -26.16 -20.88
N GLY A 1129 15.51 -25.08 -21.42
CA GLY A 1129 16.82 -25.09 -22.09
C GLY A 1129 17.98 -25.31 -21.12
N THR A 1130 19.19 -25.36 -21.67
CA THR A 1130 20.41 -25.61 -20.91
C THR A 1130 20.68 -24.48 -19.89
N ASN A 1131 20.53 -23.22 -20.29
CA ASN A 1131 20.76 -22.03 -19.47
C ASN A 1131 19.47 -21.30 -19.08
N SER A 1132 18.34 -21.70 -19.65
CA SER A 1132 17.02 -21.17 -19.32
C SER A 1132 16.66 -21.43 -17.86
N TYR A 1133 16.00 -20.46 -17.25
CA TYR A 1133 15.47 -20.58 -15.90
C TYR A 1133 14.20 -21.42 -15.92
N ALA A 1134 13.96 -22.20 -14.87
CA ALA A 1134 12.70 -22.91 -14.69
C ALA A 1134 11.59 -21.95 -14.26
N TYR A 1135 11.94 -20.95 -13.44
CA TYR A 1135 10.97 -20.10 -12.76
C TYR A 1135 11.41 -18.63 -12.67
N SER A 1136 10.43 -17.71 -12.58
CA SER A 1136 10.64 -16.28 -12.34
C SER A 1136 9.99 -15.83 -11.02
N PRO A 1137 10.71 -15.93 -9.88
CA PRO A 1137 10.20 -15.52 -8.58
C PRO A 1137 10.31 -14.01 -8.34
N ALA A 1138 9.49 -13.47 -7.44
CA ALA A 1138 9.67 -12.12 -6.93
C ALA A 1138 10.91 -12.04 -6.01
N LEU A 1139 11.66 -10.93 -6.07
CA LEU A 1139 12.89 -10.69 -5.28
C LEU A 1139 12.69 -10.82 -3.75
N PHE A 1140 11.48 -10.53 -3.25
CA PHE A 1140 11.10 -10.78 -1.85
C PHE A 1140 9.85 -11.65 -1.85
N GLN A 1141 9.90 -12.79 -1.17
CA GLN A 1141 8.80 -13.74 -1.11
C GLN A 1141 7.66 -13.13 -0.26
N ARG A 1142 6.58 -12.70 -0.92
CA ARG A 1142 5.27 -12.64 -0.25
C ARG A 1142 4.76 -14.08 -0.16
N THR A 1143 4.62 -14.56 1.08
CA THR A 1143 4.28 -15.93 1.43
C THR A 1143 3.17 -16.54 0.55
N GLY A 1144 3.44 -17.72 -0.02
CA GLY A 1144 2.41 -18.62 -0.58
C GLY A 1144 1.92 -18.42 -2.03
N LYS A 1145 2.49 -17.52 -2.85
CA LYS A 1145 2.08 -17.40 -4.27
C LYS A 1145 2.74 -18.47 -5.15
N ARG A 1146 2.00 -19.02 -6.12
CA ARG A 1146 2.55 -19.91 -7.16
C ARG A 1146 3.62 -19.16 -7.96
N ILE A 1147 4.78 -19.78 -8.12
CA ILE A 1147 5.88 -19.27 -8.94
C ILE A 1147 5.53 -19.58 -10.40
N ASN A 1148 5.62 -18.58 -11.28
CA ASN A 1148 5.32 -18.77 -12.70
C ASN A 1148 6.56 -19.33 -13.43
N PRO A 1149 6.37 -20.18 -14.45
CA PRO A 1149 7.47 -20.63 -15.30
C PRO A 1149 8.15 -19.44 -15.98
N ALA A 1150 9.48 -19.49 -16.11
CA ALA A 1150 10.23 -18.45 -16.79
C ALA A 1150 10.19 -18.66 -18.32
N PRO A 1151 10.25 -17.57 -19.12
CA PRO A 1151 10.36 -17.69 -20.56
C PRO A 1151 11.72 -18.29 -20.95
N TYR A 1152 11.71 -19.04 -22.05
CA TYR A 1152 12.90 -19.61 -22.65
C TYR A 1152 13.84 -18.50 -23.18
N LEU A 1153 15.14 -18.62 -22.94
CA LEU A 1153 16.13 -17.63 -23.36
C LEU A 1153 16.40 -17.74 -24.87
N GLU A 1154 16.54 -16.60 -25.55
CA GLU A 1154 16.86 -16.57 -26.98
C GLU A 1154 18.20 -17.25 -27.28
N GLY A 1155 18.19 -18.25 -28.17
CA GLY A 1155 19.38 -18.98 -28.60
C GLY A 1155 19.92 -20.02 -27.61
N ASP A 1156 19.22 -20.31 -26.52
CA ASP A 1156 19.63 -21.35 -25.57
C ASP A 1156 19.33 -22.76 -26.12
N PRO A 1157 20.30 -23.69 -26.20
CA PRO A 1157 20.03 -25.02 -26.76
C PRO A 1157 19.22 -25.90 -25.80
N THR A 1158 18.46 -26.84 -26.38
CA THR A 1158 17.79 -27.89 -25.60
C THR A 1158 18.83 -28.76 -24.89
N ARG A 1159 18.47 -29.30 -23.71
CA ARG A 1159 19.37 -30.16 -22.93
C ARG A 1159 19.79 -31.42 -23.69
N ALA A 1160 18.88 -31.96 -24.51
CA ALA A 1160 19.14 -33.11 -25.36
C ALA A 1160 20.20 -32.80 -26.43
N MET A 1161 20.13 -31.61 -27.06
CA MET A 1161 21.13 -31.18 -28.04
C MET A 1161 22.54 -31.10 -27.40
N THR A 1162 22.65 -30.50 -26.21
CA THR A 1162 23.91 -30.41 -25.46
C THR A 1162 24.50 -31.78 -25.10
N LEU A 1163 23.67 -32.75 -24.71
CA LEU A 1163 24.15 -34.11 -24.40
C LEU A 1163 24.57 -34.87 -25.65
N TYR A 1164 23.88 -34.68 -26.77
CA TYR A 1164 24.29 -35.25 -28.06
C TYR A 1164 25.65 -34.69 -28.50
N GLU A 1165 25.88 -33.38 -28.37
CA GLU A 1165 27.19 -32.76 -28.66
C GLU A 1165 28.32 -33.31 -27.77
N LYS A 1166 27.98 -33.81 -26.58
CA LYS A 1166 28.91 -34.51 -25.67
C LYS A 1166 29.09 -36.00 -25.98
N GLY A 1167 28.41 -36.54 -27.00
CA GLY A 1167 28.60 -37.91 -27.49
C GLY A 1167 27.58 -38.93 -26.99
N ALA A 1168 26.39 -38.51 -26.52
CA ALA A 1168 25.32 -39.43 -26.13
C ALA A 1168 24.69 -40.14 -27.36
N ASP A 1169 24.34 -41.42 -27.21
CA ASP A 1169 23.78 -42.25 -28.29
C ASP A 1169 22.31 -41.87 -28.62
N LEU A 1170 22.07 -41.43 -29.86
CA LEU A 1170 20.74 -41.09 -30.38
C LEU A 1170 19.82 -42.30 -30.58
N THR A 1171 20.38 -43.50 -30.73
CA THR A 1171 19.63 -44.73 -31.05
C THR A 1171 19.03 -45.41 -29.81
N ALA A 1172 19.33 -44.90 -28.62
CA ALA A 1172 18.84 -45.43 -27.36
C ALA A 1172 17.30 -45.32 -27.25
N THR A 1173 16.68 -46.38 -26.71
CA THR A 1173 15.24 -46.42 -26.39
C THR A 1173 15.00 -46.64 -24.90
N ASP A 1174 13.90 -46.08 -24.37
CA ASP A 1174 13.43 -46.37 -23.01
C ASP A 1174 12.75 -47.76 -22.90
N ALA A 1175 12.28 -48.14 -21.71
CA ALA A 1175 11.57 -49.42 -21.51
C ALA A 1175 10.23 -49.54 -22.27
N CYS A 1176 9.69 -48.41 -22.74
CA CYS A 1176 8.47 -48.33 -23.55
C CYS A 1176 8.77 -48.31 -25.07
N GLY A 1177 10.05 -48.39 -25.47
CA GLY A 1177 10.47 -48.33 -26.88
C GLY A 1177 10.46 -46.90 -27.47
N ASN A 1178 10.34 -45.85 -26.66
CA ASN A 1178 10.41 -44.46 -27.12
C ASN A 1178 11.88 -44.06 -27.34
N ASN A 1179 12.16 -43.41 -28.48
CA ASN A 1179 13.45 -42.76 -28.75
C ASN A 1179 13.42 -41.24 -28.37
N VAL A 1180 14.56 -40.55 -28.41
CA VAL A 1180 14.66 -39.24 -29.10
C VAL A 1180 13.41 -38.39 -29.21
N LEU A 1181 12.88 -38.50 -30.42
CA LEU A 1181 11.85 -37.67 -31.00
C LEU A 1181 10.50 -37.95 -30.36
N HIS A 1182 10.23 -39.20 -29.95
CA HIS A 1182 9.01 -39.53 -29.22
C HIS A 1182 8.89 -38.71 -27.93
N LEU A 1183 9.99 -38.46 -27.22
CA LEU A 1183 9.98 -37.70 -25.97
C LEU A 1183 9.95 -36.18 -26.22
N LEU A 1184 10.68 -35.67 -27.23
CA LEU A 1184 10.69 -34.25 -27.58
C LEU A 1184 9.32 -33.70 -28.01
N VAL A 1185 8.43 -34.54 -28.55
CA VAL A 1185 7.08 -34.14 -28.95
C VAL A 1185 6.00 -34.38 -27.90
N GLN A 1186 6.34 -35.00 -26.77
CA GLN A 1186 5.41 -35.33 -25.69
C GLN A 1186 5.10 -34.16 -24.74
N HIS A 1187 5.72 -32.99 -24.91
CA HIS A 1187 5.47 -31.81 -24.07
C HIS A 1187 3.99 -31.36 -24.14
N GLU A 1188 3.56 -30.45 -23.27
CA GLU A 1188 2.23 -29.81 -23.37
C GLU A 1188 2.43 -28.33 -23.71
N ASP A 1189 1.60 -27.77 -24.60
CA ASP A 1189 1.57 -26.32 -24.81
C ASP A 1189 1.28 -25.63 -23.46
N GLN A 1190 2.19 -24.78 -22.97
CA GLN A 1190 2.04 -24.18 -21.64
C GLN A 1190 0.69 -23.44 -21.51
N PRO A 1191 -0.09 -23.66 -20.43
CA PRO A 1191 -1.38 -23.01 -20.25
C PRO A 1191 -1.20 -21.51 -20.08
N ASN A 1192 -1.66 -20.75 -21.07
CA ASN A 1192 -1.81 -19.30 -21.05
C ASN A 1192 -2.52 -18.85 -19.76
N THR A 1193 -1.78 -18.28 -18.81
CA THR A 1193 -2.39 -17.50 -17.74
C THR A 1193 -3.03 -16.24 -18.34
N ARG A 1194 -4.35 -16.29 -18.51
CA ARG A 1194 -5.27 -15.21 -18.92
C ARG A 1194 -5.14 -14.75 -20.38
N GLY A 1195 -5.73 -15.52 -21.30
CA GLY A 1195 -6.56 -15.01 -22.41
C GLY A 1195 -6.07 -13.83 -23.27
N ARG A 1196 -4.78 -13.53 -23.32
CA ARG A 1196 -4.19 -12.55 -24.23
C ARG A 1196 -3.40 -13.31 -25.29
N ALA A 1197 -3.77 -13.12 -26.55
CA ALA A 1197 -3.03 -13.63 -27.69
C ALA A 1197 -1.61 -13.04 -27.65
N VAL A 1198 -0.62 -13.86 -27.32
CA VAL A 1198 0.79 -13.49 -27.49
C VAL A 1198 1.19 -13.86 -28.92
N ASN A 1199 1.91 -12.96 -29.57
CA ASN A 1199 2.40 -13.11 -30.93
C ASN A 1199 3.31 -14.36 -31.05
N PRO A 1200 2.99 -15.36 -31.91
CA PRO A 1200 3.74 -16.62 -32.01
C PRO A 1200 5.22 -16.44 -32.41
N SER A 1201 5.59 -15.29 -32.96
CA SER A 1201 6.97 -14.95 -33.35
C SER A 1201 7.95 -14.73 -32.20
N LYS A 1202 7.50 -14.76 -30.94
CA LYS A 1202 8.36 -14.57 -29.74
C LYS A 1202 8.51 -15.81 -28.84
N ASN A 1203 8.11 -17.00 -29.31
CA ASN A 1203 8.23 -18.23 -28.51
C ASN A 1203 9.55 -18.97 -28.80
N TYR A 1204 10.65 -18.50 -28.19
CA TYR A 1204 12.00 -19.05 -28.39
C TYR A 1204 12.10 -20.56 -28.10
N TRP A 1205 11.28 -21.09 -27.20
CA TRP A 1205 11.20 -22.53 -26.90
C TRP A 1205 10.87 -23.37 -28.13
N VAL A 1206 9.86 -22.94 -28.92
CA VAL A 1206 9.44 -23.65 -30.15
C VAL A 1206 10.58 -23.68 -31.16
N ILE A 1207 11.25 -22.54 -31.34
CA ILE A 1207 12.32 -22.37 -32.33
C ILE A 1207 13.46 -23.35 -32.08
N GLU A 1208 13.94 -23.45 -30.83
CA GLU A 1208 15.07 -24.32 -30.49
C GLU A 1208 14.69 -25.81 -30.45
N HIS A 1209 13.44 -26.16 -30.12
CA HIS A 1209 12.95 -27.54 -30.23
C HIS A 1209 12.85 -27.99 -31.69
N GLN A 1210 12.32 -27.14 -32.58
CA GLN A 1210 12.31 -27.41 -34.02
C GLN A 1210 13.73 -27.59 -34.57
N ARG A 1211 14.67 -26.74 -34.14
CA ARG A 1211 16.09 -26.84 -34.50
C ARG A 1211 16.71 -28.17 -34.06
N THR A 1212 16.42 -28.59 -32.82
CA THR A 1212 16.91 -29.87 -32.27
C THR A 1212 16.37 -31.06 -33.06
N ILE A 1213 15.06 -31.07 -33.36
CA ILE A 1213 14.44 -32.15 -34.16
C ILE A 1213 15.05 -32.23 -35.56
N ARG A 1214 15.24 -31.08 -36.24
CA ARG A 1214 15.89 -31.06 -37.57
C ARG A 1214 17.29 -31.66 -37.52
N LEU A 1215 18.11 -31.26 -36.56
CA LEU A 1215 19.46 -31.80 -36.40
C LEU A 1215 19.45 -33.31 -36.18
N PHE A 1216 18.57 -33.82 -35.31
CA PHE A 1216 18.51 -35.26 -35.03
C PHE A 1216 18.01 -36.06 -36.25
N LEU A 1217 17.07 -35.52 -37.03
CA LEU A 1217 16.61 -36.14 -38.28
C LEU A 1217 17.67 -36.13 -39.38
N GLU A 1218 18.47 -35.06 -39.48
CA GLU A 1218 19.60 -35.00 -40.42
C GLU A 1218 20.67 -36.06 -40.10
N LYS A 1219 20.86 -36.37 -38.83
CA LYS A 1219 21.85 -37.35 -38.37
C LYS A 1219 21.34 -38.78 -38.42
N GLU A 1220 20.12 -39.01 -37.94
CA GLU A 1220 19.50 -40.34 -37.85
C GLU A 1220 18.03 -40.30 -38.33
N PRO A 1221 17.79 -40.37 -39.65
CA PRO A 1221 16.44 -40.27 -40.23
C PRO A 1221 15.48 -41.38 -39.79
N GLN A 1222 16.02 -42.55 -39.42
CA GLN A 1222 15.25 -43.74 -39.03
C GLN A 1222 14.46 -43.53 -37.73
N LEU A 1223 14.81 -42.52 -36.93
CA LEU A 1223 14.13 -42.21 -35.66
C LEU A 1223 12.68 -41.75 -35.88
N ALA A 1224 12.35 -41.13 -37.02
CA ALA A 1224 11.01 -40.65 -37.34
C ALA A 1224 10.01 -41.77 -37.63
N THR A 1225 10.47 -42.90 -38.17
CA THR A 1225 9.62 -44.02 -38.59
C THR A 1225 9.57 -45.14 -37.56
N GLN A 1226 10.43 -45.08 -36.55
CA GLN A 1226 10.44 -46.03 -35.43
C GLN A 1226 9.13 -45.97 -34.66
N ARG A 1227 8.55 -47.14 -34.37
CA ARG A 1227 7.36 -47.27 -33.53
C ARG A 1227 7.76 -47.71 -32.13
N ASN A 1228 7.15 -47.09 -31.12
CA ASN A 1228 7.29 -47.53 -29.73
C ASN A 1228 6.49 -48.81 -29.44
N ASN A 1229 6.53 -49.33 -28.21
CA ASN A 1229 5.84 -50.56 -27.81
C ASN A 1229 4.31 -50.49 -27.92
N THR A 1230 3.75 -49.29 -28.05
CA THR A 1230 2.31 -49.06 -28.28
C THR A 1230 1.95 -48.83 -29.76
N GLY A 1231 2.94 -48.86 -30.66
CA GLY A 1231 2.76 -48.83 -32.11
C GLY A 1231 2.72 -47.43 -32.74
N TYR A 1232 2.97 -46.37 -31.95
CA TYR A 1232 2.96 -44.98 -32.41
C TYR A 1232 4.35 -44.52 -32.84
N THR A 1233 4.40 -43.70 -33.90
CA THR A 1233 5.58 -42.92 -34.32
C THR A 1233 5.61 -41.56 -33.61
N PRO A 1234 6.72 -40.80 -33.62
CA PRO A 1234 6.76 -39.44 -33.10
C PRO A 1234 5.71 -38.52 -33.74
N TRP A 1235 5.44 -38.69 -35.03
CA TRP A 1235 4.41 -37.92 -35.74
C TRP A 1235 3.01 -38.21 -35.21
N ASP A 1236 2.69 -39.49 -34.96
CA ASP A 1236 1.39 -39.87 -34.42
C ASP A 1236 1.16 -39.27 -33.02
N ILE A 1237 2.20 -39.20 -32.19
CA ILE A 1237 2.14 -38.57 -30.87
C ILE A 1237 1.89 -37.07 -30.98
N ALA A 1238 2.64 -36.37 -31.86
CA ALA A 1238 2.46 -34.93 -32.08
C ALA A 1238 1.05 -34.59 -32.61
N ASN A 1239 0.53 -35.42 -33.51
CA ASN A 1239 -0.82 -35.27 -34.08
C ASN A 1239 -1.92 -35.48 -33.03
N ASN A 1240 -1.78 -36.53 -32.20
CA ASN A 1240 -2.73 -36.81 -31.11
C ASN A 1240 -2.80 -35.69 -30.07
N LYS A 1241 -1.71 -34.94 -29.86
CA LYS A 1241 -1.66 -33.78 -28.96
C LYS A 1241 -2.00 -32.44 -29.62
N LEU A 1242 -2.24 -32.39 -30.94
CA LEU A 1242 -2.49 -31.16 -31.72
C LEU A 1242 -1.32 -30.15 -31.72
N HIS A 1243 -0.07 -30.64 -31.66
CA HIS A 1243 1.12 -29.80 -31.64
C HIS A 1243 1.51 -29.30 -33.05
N ALA A 1244 0.91 -28.18 -33.49
CA ALA A 1244 1.13 -27.63 -34.83
C ALA A 1244 2.64 -27.41 -35.14
N TRP A 1245 3.41 -26.93 -34.18
CA TRP A 1245 4.83 -26.64 -34.36
C TRP A 1245 5.71 -27.88 -34.61
N ALA A 1246 5.31 -29.04 -34.08
CA ALA A 1246 6.07 -30.29 -34.23
C ALA A 1246 5.72 -30.98 -35.56
N LEU A 1247 4.46 -30.86 -35.99
CA LEU A 1247 3.98 -31.38 -37.28
C LEU A 1247 4.65 -30.68 -38.48
N ASP A 1248 5.04 -29.41 -38.34
CA ASP A 1248 5.76 -28.66 -39.38
C ASP A 1248 7.17 -29.23 -39.69
N VAL A 1249 7.75 -30.02 -38.79
CA VAL A 1249 9.14 -30.49 -38.88
C VAL A 1249 9.24 -32.00 -39.01
N LEU A 1250 8.26 -32.75 -38.47
CA LEU A 1250 8.25 -34.21 -38.58
C LEU A 1250 7.64 -34.68 -39.91
N PRO A 1251 8.25 -35.66 -40.59
CA PRO A 1251 7.67 -36.25 -41.79
C PRO A 1251 6.39 -37.02 -41.44
N ALA A 1252 5.32 -36.84 -42.23
CA ALA A 1252 4.07 -37.56 -42.06
C ALA A 1252 4.28 -39.07 -42.24
N SER A 1253 3.61 -39.89 -41.42
CA SER A 1253 3.81 -41.35 -41.40
C SER A 1253 3.47 -42.03 -42.75
N GLU A 1254 2.67 -41.38 -43.59
CA GLU A 1254 2.29 -41.86 -44.94
C GLU A 1254 3.26 -41.43 -46.06
N ALA A 1255 4.24 -40.55 -45.79
CA ALA A 1255 5.08 -39.96 -46.84
C ALA A 1255 6.42 -40.68 -47.09
N VAL A 1256 6.72 -41.77 -46.37
CA VAL A 1256 8.02 -42.49 -46.52
C VAL A 1256 7.89 -43.81 -47.30
N GLU A 1257 6.67 -44.26 -47.63
CA GLU A 1257 6.48 -45.41 -48.54
C GLU A 1257 6.63 -45.07 -50.03
N THR A 1258 6.81 -43.80 -50.41
CA THR A 1258 7.03 -43.39 -51.82
C THR A 1258 8.45 -42.87 -52.06
N GLY A 1259 9.43 -43.60 -51.53
CA GLY A 1259 10.86 -43.46 -51.86
C GLY A 1259 11.33 -44.45 -52.91
N SER A 1260 10.59 -44.67 -54.00
CA SER A 1260 11.12 -45.31 -55.21
C SER A 1260 10.31 -44.93 -56.46
N GLN A 1261 10.80 -43.93 -57.20
CA GLN A 1261 10.99 -43.89 -58.67
C GLN A 1261 10.90 -42.45 -59.22
N SER A 1262 11.97 -42.10 -59.96
CA SER A 1262 12.27 -40.92 -60.79
C SER A 1262 12.39 -39.56 -60.12
#